data_AF-A0A9P5VKU1-F1
#
_entry.id   AF-A0A9P5VKU1-F1
#
_cell.length_a   1.000
_cell.length_b   1.000
_cell.length_c   1.000
_cell.angle_alpha   90.00
_cell.angle_beta   90.00
_cell.angle_gamma   90.00
#
_symmetry.space_group_name_H-M   'P 1'
#
loop_
_entity.id
_entity.type
_entity.pdbx_description
1 polymer ?
#
loop_
_entity_poly.entity_id
_entity_poly.type
_entity_poly.pdbx_seq_one_letter_code
_entity_poly.pdbx_strand_id
1 'polypeptide(L)'
;MSFRAHQLKAQELKHQHSFSSMSSYDSYRNEDSTSDLSSSSTEEERVSHNKRRDQQKPGGGSLLRPAGRAHDWYAGGRITSQGRWFRDAQNRTLLLRGVNLCGNSKLPTTPNGSSHLSEGFFNHRDVCFVGRPFPRDQADQHFSRLKSWGLTFVRLLVPWEALEHSGPGIYDEKFIDSLIELIELMPKYGIKCFIDPHQDCWSRFSGGSGAPGWTFEAAGLDLTKFKTTGAAYVHNTNQFPGDSPPMVWPTNYTKLGAATMFTLFWAGDMFAPKKMYQGEPIQQFLQNRYLECYMHLARRLKGLDAVVGFEVMNEPHPGFIGLKNLKKYDFNSNLFFGDNPSALEAMALGAGMALPIDVWVKTWPMPTKKQRTRIVNSERDVAWLDGECLWKQHGVWSVNPKTGEPQVDKPDYFRIDPNTGMEVDFHDHYLDFIGKYSRAIQSVLPSAFVFVEPVPNEPAPVWGPEHHEENIVYAPHWYDLHSLFNKSFDGRITHDVQGLSKGKNVFAATYFGLNGARKNYKGQLSNILNTGLQNVGNKPCLIGECGIPMDINQRQAFLSGDYQYHSKFLDAVLSSLEANLLSFTLWNYNATNDNTHGDHWNGEDFSIFSLDSPQPSPSPSRMGSPMPDQRTLRQQAPNFAKEVMKRAASTNDFSDRMQIQRHGSKTQSENEKQMVLKDEFEDVDVNVSSWTEDDTIAEDSPFDRSYFRFDDEYAEDGRHHEGHVGGRALDAVVRPYAAKVAGEPISTEFHLSTLQYTFRFCNYIQPPVPVVQVSTPEDHRESDTTLASMGNGGPLEAVIDSLRAGSPASQTPSWFGHPPEGTLTAFETEIFIPSYHYDDVGLSIEVSDGDWRYVKERQTLYYRHRDTKPGAVHSVLIKPLTGPGAVVKATTPSEQAAQGYMTKTEGSAYGNYGSQPKMQAESNASCVQCSIM
;
A
#
# COMPACT_ATOMS: atom_id res chain seq x y z
N MET A 1 -21.35 -57.07 -26.45
CA MET A 1 -21.47 -57.69 -27.79
C MET A 1 -21.61 -56.58 -28.83
N SER A 2 -21.30 -56.85 -30.10
CA SER A 2 -21.39 -55.87 -31.20
C SER A 2 -22.80 -55.90 -31.84
N PHE A 3 -23.36 -54.74 -32.22
CA PHE A 3 -23.47 -54.33 -33.63
C PHE A 3 -23.91 -52.86 -33.76
N ARG A 4 -24.10 -52.37 -34.99
CA ARG A 4 -23.71 -51.00 -35.38
C ARG A 4 -24.74 -50.31 -36.30
N ALA A 5 -24.94 -49.01 -36.06
CA ALA A 5 -25.31 -47.94 -37.00
C ALA A 5 -26.62 -48.00 -37.82
N HIS A 6 -27.21 -46.82 -38.01
CA HIS A 6 -27.61 -46.37 -39.34
C HIS A 6 -27.38 -44.85 -39.48
N GLN A 7 -27.04 -44.39 -40.69
CA GLN A 7 -27.02 -42.98 -41.08
C GLN A 7 -28.25 -42.66 -41.93
N LEU A 8 -28.66 -41.39 -42.00
CA LEU A 8 -28.72 -40.63 -43.26
C LEU A 8 -28.99 -39.13 -43.05
N LYS A 9 -28.56 -38.35 -44.04
CA LYS A 9 -28.84 -36.92 -44.31
C LYS A 9 -29.69 -36.87 -45.60
N ALA A 10 -30.31 -35.78 -46.07
CA ALA A 10 -30.82 -34.49 -45.55
C ALA A 10 -31.57 -33.82 -46.74
N GLN A 11 -32.30 -32.70 -46.53
CA GLN A 11 -32.77 -31.66 -47.49
C GLN A 11 -34.13 -31.07 -47.05
N GLU A 12 -34.50 -29.80 -47.27
CA GLU A 12 -33.72 -28.55 -47.51
C GLU A 12 -34.64 -27.31 -47.40
N LEU A 13 -34.09 -26.09 -47.61
CA LEU A 13 -34.76 -24.78 -47.70
C LEU A 13 -35.28 -24.22 -46.35
N LYS A 14 -35.08 -22.96 -45.93
CA LYS A 14 -34.23 -21.78 -46.29
C LYS A 14 -34.46 -20.70 -45.19
N HIS A 15 -33.78 -19.56 -45.02
CA HIS A 15 -32.69 -18.77 -45.65
C HIS A 15 -31.88 -18.14 -44.44
N GLN A 16 -30.59 -17.78 -44.40
CA GLN A 16 -29.56 -17.34 -45.38
C GLN A 16 -29.78 -15.91 -45.91
N HIS A 17 -28.94 -14.88 -45.69
CA HIS A 17 -27.59 -14.69 -45.11
C HIS A 17 -27.50 -13.21 -44.62
N SER A 18 -26.81 -12.76 -43.55
CA SER A 18 -25.37 -12.71 -43.20
C SER A 18 -24.44 -12.04 -44.23
N PHE A 19 -23.67 -11.00 -43.85
CA PHE A 19 -22.20 -10.91 -44.08
C PHE A 19 -21.58 -9.71 -43.33
N SER A 20 -20.28 -9.42 -43.53
CA SER A 20 -19.40 -8.71 -42.60
C SER A 20 -18.50 -7.63 -43.23
N SER A 21 -17.86 -6.85 -42.35
CA SER A 21 -16.46 -6.36 -42.43
C SER A 21 -16.07 -5.20 -43.38
N MET A 22 -14.97 -4.55 -42.96
CA MET A 22 -14.06 -3.63 -43.66
C MET A 22 -14.41 -2.13 -43.79
N SER A 23 -13.55 -1.34 -43.14
CA SER A 23 -13.01 -0.02 -43.50
C SER A 23 -13.22 0.47 -44.95
N SER A 24 -13.52 1.77 -45.13
CA SER A 24 -12.64 2.69 -45.87
C SER A 24 -13.13 4.16 -45.91
N TYR A 25 -12.23 5.00 -46.43
CA TYR A 25 -12.19 6.45 -46.59
C TYR A 25 -13.38 7.19 -47.24
N ASP A 26 -13.50 8.47 -46.83
CA ASP A 26 -13.84 9.70 -47.56
C ASP A 26 -15.05 9.87 -48.52
N SER A 27 -15.76 10.96 -48.22
CA SER A 27 -16.44 11.95 -49.08
C SER A 27 -16.85 11.60 -50.52
N TYR A 28 -18.11 11.90 -50.84
CA TYR A 28 -18.44 12.61 -52.09
C TYR A 28 -19.44 13.76 -51.84
N ARG A 29 -19.52 14.65 -52.83
CA ARG A 29 -20.23 15.95 -52.83
C ARG A 29 -21.38 15.91 -53.85
N ASN A 30 -22.04 17.05 -54.06
CA ASN A 30 -22.98 17.40 -55.14
C ASN A 30 -24.48 17.16 -54.80
N GLU A 31 -25.43 18.01 -55.23
CA GLU A 31 -25.33 19.30 -55.97
C GLU A 31 -26.58 20.19 -55.82
N ASP A 32 -26.41 21.45 -56.27
CA ASP A 32 -27.33 22.20 -57.16
C ASP A 32 -28.13 23.43 -56.65
N SER A 33 -28.51 24.25 -57.64
CA SER A 33 -29.33 25.47 -57.67
C SER A 33 -28.71 26.77 -57.15
N THR A 34 -28.35 27.62 -58.12
CA THR A 34 -27.81 28.99 -57.98
C THR A 34 -28.90 30.07 -57.95
N SER A 35 -28.59 31.25 -57.40
CA SER A 35 -28.77 32.56 -58.08
C SER A 35 -28.33 33.75 -57.21
N ASP A 36 -27.56 34.67 -57.80
CA ASP A 36 -27.23 35.99 -57.25
C ASP A 36 -28.26 37.05 -57.66
N LEU A 37 -28.42 38.14 -56.87
CA LEU A 37 -28.03 39.52 -57.27
C LEU A 37 -28.56 40.65 -56.34
N SER A 38 -27.61 41.32 -55.66
CA SER A 38 -27.44 42.78 -55.46
C SER A 38 -28.60 43.76 -55.12
N SER A 39 -28.35 44.60 -54.09
CA SER A 39 -28.68 46.06 -53.98
C SER A 39 -30.16 46.52 -53.86
N SER A 40 -30.55 47.68 -53.28
CA SER A 40 -29.95 48.67 -52.33
C SER A 40 -30.99 49.76 -52.00
N SER A 41 -30.82 50.72 -51.05
CA SER A 41 -30.40 50.64 -49.64
C SER A 41 -30.60 52.02 -48.93
N THR A 42 -31.42 52.10 -47.87
CA THR A 42 -31.58 53.25 -46.94
C THR A 42 -31.83 52.69 -45.54
N GLU A 43 -30.96 52.90 -44.55
CA GLU A 43 -30.99 53.98 -43.53
C GLU A 43 -32.08 53.75 -42.44
N GLU A 44 -31.81 53.81 -41.13
CA GLU A 44 -30.77 54.56 -40.39
C GLU A 44 -30.28 53.91 -39.06
N GLU A 45 -29.18 54.44 -38.51
CA GLU A 45 -28.73 54.46 -37.08
C GLU A 45 -28.29 53.18 -36.28
N ARG A 46 -26.94 53.06 -36.13
CA ARG A 46 -26.16 52.79 -34.87
C ARG A 46 -26.26 51.46 -34.07
N VAL A 47 -25.25 50.58 -34.28
CA VAL A 47 -24.24 50.24 -33.24
C VAL A 47 -22.88 50.01 -33.93
N SER A 48 -21.80 50.64 -33.46
CA SER A 48 -20.45 50.48 -34.04
C SER A 48 -19.59 49.43 -33.32
N HIS A 49 -19.10 48.42 -34.03
CA HIS A 49 -18.00 47.57 -33.56
C HIS A 49 -16.70 48.38 -33.37
N ASN A 50 -15.85 47.95 -32.43
CA ASN A 50 -14.43 48.32 -32.46
C ASN A 50 -13.56 47.05 -32.28
N LYS A 51 -12.57 46.88 -33.16
CA LYS A 51 -11.78 45.65 -33.28
C LYS A 51 -10.85 45.50 -32.07
N ARG A 52 -10.71 44.28 -31.54
CA ARG A 52 -9.54 43.87 -30.75
C ARG A 52 -8.89 42.65 -31.40
N ARG A 53 -7.56 42.60 -31.28
CA ARG A 53 -6.71 41.57 -31.85
C ARG A 53 -6.94 40.25 -31.12
N ASP A 54 -6.88 39.14 -31.84
CA ASP A 54 -6.67 37.84 -31.22
C ASP A 54 -5.34 37.85 -30.45
N GLN A 55 -5.42 37.49 -29.18
CA GLN A 55 -4.29 37.02 -28.40
C GLN A 55 -4.59 35.57 -28.05
N GLN A 56 -3.77 34.64 -28.54
CA GLN A 56 -3.75 33.28 -28.03
C GLN A 56 -3.50 33.35 -26.51
N LYS A 57 -4.47 32.89 -25.72
CA LYS A 57 -4.26 32.69 -24.28
C LYS A 57 -3.55 31.34 -24.09
N PRO A 58 -2.42 31.28 -23.38
CA PRO A 58 -1.87 30.00 -22.93
C PRO A 58 -2.88 29.28 -22.03
N GLY A 59 -3.01 27.96 -22.19
CA GLY A 59 -3.70 27.11 -21.22
C GLY A 59 -2.96 27.16 -19.89
N GLY A 60 -3.58 27.74 -18.87
CA GLY A 60 -2.88 28.11 -17.62
C GLY A 60 -3.83 28.37 -16.46
N GLY A 61 -4.86 27.52 -16.31
CA GLY A 61 -5.85 27.61 -15.25
C GLY A 61 -5.28 27.23 -13.88
N SER A 62 -4.41 28.07 -13.31
CA SER A 62 -3.98 27.92 -11.92
C SER A 62 -5.13 28.24 -10.97
N LEU A 63 -5.95 27.23 -10.67
CA LEU A 63 -6.67 27.19 -9.40
C LEU A 63 -5.63 27.33 -8.29
N LEU A 64 -5.82 28.33 -7.42
CA LEU A 64 -4.97 28.56 -6.27
C LEU A 64 -5.05 27.33 -5.36
N ARG A 65 -4.03 26.46 -5.40
CA ARG A 65 -3.95 25.29 -4.52
C ARG A 65 -4.08 25.75 -3.08
N PRO A 66 -4.96 25.15 -2.25
CA PRO A 66 -5.12 25.57 -0.86
C PRO A 66 -3.78 25.58 -0.13
N ALA A 67 -3.49 26.68 0.56
CA ALA A 67 -2.25 26.89 1.31
C ALA A 67 -2.22 26.09 2.62
N GLY A 68 -2.58 24.81 2.54
CA GLY A 68 -2.72 23.91 3.67
C GLY A 68 -1.39 23.45 4.25
N ARG A 69 -1.51 22.83 5.41
CA ARG A 69 -0.45 22.20 6.21
C ARG A 69 0.34 21.16 5.39
N ALA A 70 1.60 20.94 5.75
CA ALA A 70 2.57 20.08 5.04
C ALA A 70 2.96 20.55 3.61
N HIS A 71 3.88 19.79 3.01
CA HIS A 71 4.53 20.09 1.74
C HIS A 71 3.68 19.62 0.54
N ASP A 72 3.81 20.31 -0.59
CA ASP A 72 3.15 19.97 -1.86
C ASP A 72 4.14 19.26 -2.81
N TRP A 73 3.92 17.99 -3.15
CA TRP A 73 4.76 17.28 -4.14
C TRP A 73 4.68 17.90 -5.54
N TYR A 74 3.57 18.54 -5.91
CA TYR A 74 3.33 19.12 -7.23
C TYR A 74 3.95 20.50 -7.38
N ALA A 75 4.47 21.10 -6.31
CA ALA A 75 5.24 22.35 -6.36
C ALA A 75 6.67 22.13 -6.91
N GLY A 76 7.15 20.88 -6.89
CA GLY A 76 8.39 20.46 -7.56
C GLY A 76 8.20 20.00 -9.01
N GLY A 77 6.96 20.01 -9.53
CA GLY A 77 6.63 19.43 -10.82
C GLY A 77 6.57 17.90 -10.80
N ARG A 78 7.18 17.25 -11.79
CA ARG A 78 7.19 15.79 -11.93
C ARG A 78 8.18 15.15 -10.94
N ILE A 79 7.85 13.98 -10.40
CA ILE A 79 8.81 13.09 -9.72
C ILE A 79 9.51 12.20 -10.76
N THR A 80 10.83 12.08 -10.67
CA THR A 80 11.69 11.18 -11.46
C THR A 80 12.74 10.52 -10.55
N SER A 81 13.68 9.74 -11.09
CA SER A 81 14.72 9.06 -10.32
C SER A 81 16.12 9.28 -10.90
N GLN A 82 17.11 9.43 -10.02
CA GLN A 82 18.53 9.47 -10.40
C GLN A 82 19.33 8.66 -9.37
N GLY A 83 19.85 7.50 -9.79
CA GLY A 83 20.46 6.55 -8.87
C GLY A 83 19.45 6.09 -7.79
N ARG A 84 19.92 5.91 -6.55
CA ARG A 84 19.09 5.57 -5.39
C ARG A 84 18.12 6.65 -4.89
N TRP A 85 17.96 7.75 -5.60
CA TRP A 85 17.20 8.92 -5.15
C TRP A 85 16.03 9.26 -6.06
N PHE A 86 14.88 9.53 -5.45
CA PHE A 86 13.80 10.27 -6.10
C PHE A 86 14.21 11.74 -6.27
N ARG A 87 13.80 12.34 -7.39
CA ARG A 87 14.07 13.73 -7.79
C ARG A 87 12.75 14.44 -8.10
N ASP A 88 12.70 15.76 -7.90
CA ASP A 88 11.70 16.62 -8.55
C ASP A 88 12.29 17.33 -9.79
N ALA A 89 11.48 18.11 -10.52
CA ALA A 89 11.94 18.87 -11.68
C ALA A 89 12.83 20.09 -11.31
N GLN A 90 13.12 20.31 -10.02
CA GLN A 90 14.13 21.23 -9.50
C GLN A 90 15.39 20.47 -9.02
N ASN A 91 15.47 19.18 -9.36
CA ASN A 91 16.47 18.17 -8.98
C ASN A 91 16.66 17.96 -7.46
N ARG A 92 15.72 18.35 -6.61
CA ARG A 92 15.84 18.11 -5.16
C ARG A 92 15.69 16.63 -4.85
N THR A 93 16.48 16.10 -3.91
CA THR A 93 16.27 14.74 -3.39
C THR A 93 14.96 14.69 -2.62
N LEU A 94 14.08 13.74 -2.95
CA LEU A 94 12.82 13.56 -2.23
C LEU A 94 12.92 12.36 -1.27
N LEU A 95 12.40 12.54 -0.06
CA LEU A 95 12.18 11.46 0.90
C LEU A 95 10.67 11.25 1.04
N LEU A 96 10.12 10.25 0.35
CA LEU A 96 8.68 10.04 0.28
C LEU A 96 8.19 9.32 1.55
N ARG A 97 7.12 9.84 2.16
CA ARG A 97 6.49 9.27 3.36
C ARG A 97 4.98 9.21 3.21
N GLY A 98 4.39 8.14 3.70
CA GLY A 98 3.05 7.80 3.27
C GLY A 98 2.36 6.69 4.04
N VAL A 99 1.23 6.26 3.45
CA VAL A 99 0.39 5.16 3.93
C VAL A 99 -0.01 4.22 2.81
N ASN A 100 -0.32 2.99 3.16
CA ASN A 100 -1.14 2.08 2.38
C ASN A 100 -2.60 2.44 2.54
N LEU A 101 -3.31 2.58 1.42
CA LEU A 101 -4.70 3.02 1.36
C LEU A 101 -5.52 2.06 0.48
N CYS A 102 -6.24 1.08 1.04
CA CYS A 102 -6.24 0.67 2.45
C CYS A 102 -6.62 -0.81 2.64
N GLY A 103 -6.47 -1.33 3.86
CA GLY A 103 -6.83 -2.71 4.20
C GLY A 103 -8.27 -3.12 3.85
N ASN A 104 -9.24 -2.20 3.89
CA ASN A 104 -10.63 -2.50 3.48
C ASN A 104 -10.78 -2.69 1.96
N SER A 105 -9.85 -2.20 1.14
CA SER A 105 -9.90 -2.30 -0.33
C SER A 105 -9.70 -3.73 -0.82
N LYS A 106 -9.16 -4.62 0.04
CA LYS A 106 -9.10 -6.07 -0.14
C LYS A 106 -10.49 -6.74 -0.28
N LEU A 107 -11.58 -6.04 0.02
CA LEU A 107 -12.91 -6.60 0.22
C LEU A 107 -14.00 -5.77 -0.49
N PRO A 108 -15.03 -6.39 -1.12
CA PRO A 108 -16.16 -5.66 -1.70
C PRO A 108 -16.95 -4.87 -0.63
N THR A 109 -17.67 -3.85 -1.07
CA THR A 109 -18.64 -3.08 -0.26
C THR A 109 -20.01 -3.74 -0.26
N THR A 110 -20.45 -4.29 -1.40
CA THR A 110 -21.73 -4.99 -1.55
C THR A 110 -21.53 -6.33 -2.27
N PRO A 111 -21.99 -7.47 -1.72
CA PRO A 111 -22.29 -7.67 -0.29
C PRO A 111 -21.07 -7.31 0.58
N ASN A 112 -21.29 -7.03 1.87
CA ASN A 112 -20.21 -6.61 2.77
C ASN A 112 -19.14 -7.71 2.87
N GLY A 113 -17.97 -7.47 2.28
CA GLY A 113 -16.91 -8.48 2.16
C GLY A 113 -16.18 -8.82 3.46
N SER A 114 -16.55 -8.22 4.61
CA SER A 114 -15.92 -8.44 5.92
C SER A 114 -15.66 -9.94 6.18
N SER A 115 -14.43 -10.29 6.52
CA SER A 115 -13.98 -11.70 6.60
C SER A 115 -14.72 -12.54 7.66
N HIS A 116 -15.34 -11.87 8.64
CA HIS A 116 -16.20 -12.47 9.67
C HIS A 116 -17.65 -12.70 9.21
N LEU A 117 -18.02 -12.37 7.97
CA LEU A 117 -19.34 -12.62 7.38
C LEU A 117 -19.28 -13.74 6.34
N SER A 118 -20.34 -14.54 6.25
CA SER A 118 -20.45 -15.69 5.35
C SER A 118 -21.55 -15.55 4.29
N GLU A 119 -22.49 -14.62 4.49
CA GLU A 119 -23.59 -14.34 3.57
C GLU A 119 -23.07 -13.82 2.22
N GLY A 120 -23.62 -14.35 1.13
CA GLY A 120 -23.23 -13.98 -0.24
C GLY A 120 -21.79 -14.32 -0.64
N PHE A 121 -20.95 -14.87 0.24
CA PHE A 121 -19.49 -14.96 0.04
C PHE A 121 -19.08 -15.58 -1.31
N PHE A 122 -19.72 -16.68 -1.70
CA PHE A 122 -19.43 -17.40 -2.95
C PHE A 122 -20.01 -16.75 -4.22
N ASN A 123 -20.85 -15.71 -4.13
CA ASN A 123 -21.35 -14.95 -5.27
C ASN A 123 -20.26 -13.98 -5.78
N HIS A 124 -19.17 -14.51 -6.32
CA HIS A 124 -17.97 -13.73 -6.64
C HIS A 124 -18.08 -12.85 -7.90
N ARG A 125 -19.06 -13.12 -8.76
CA ARG A 125 -19.26 -12.43 -10.05
C ARG A 125 -20.21 -11.22 -9.98
N ASP A 126 -20.90 -11.05 -8.86
CA ASP A 126 -21.87 -9.99 -8.60
C ASP A 126 -21.53 -9.38 -7.24
N VAL A 127 -20.48 -8.55 -7.28
CA VAL A 127 -19.90 -7.83 -6.14
C VAL A 127 -19.58 -6.40 -6.56
N CYS A 128 -19.53 -5.48 -5.61
CA CYS A 128 -19.23 -4.08 -5.88
C CYS A 128 -18.03 -3.61 -5.04
N PHE A 129 -17.13 -2.83 -5.65
CA PHE A 129 -16.02 -2.16 -4.96
C PHE A 129 -16.13 -0.63 -4.94
N VAL A 130 -17.19 -0.05 -5.53
CA VAL A 130 -17.50 1.38 -5.43
C VAL A 130 -17.58 1.78 -3.96
N GLY A 131 -16.91 2.89 -3.61
CA GLY A 131 -16.75 3.34 -2.22
C GLY A 131 -15.53 2.76 -1.49
N ARG A 132 -14.63 2.04 -2.18
CA ARG A 132 -13.25 1.75 -1.72
C ARG A 132 -12.27 2.80 -2.27
N PRO A 133 -11.25 3.23 -1.49
CA PRO A 133 -11.01 2.95 -0.06
C PRO A 133 -12.02 3.59 0.89
N PHE A 134 -12.72 4.63 0.44
CA PHE A 134 -13.83 5.30 1.13
C PHE A 134 -14.73 6.05 0.12
N PRO A 135 -15.99 6.36 0.47
CA PRO A 135 -16.88 7.20 -0.33
C PRO A 135 -16.33 8.61 -0.64
N ARG A 136 -16.75 9.17 -1.78
CA ARG A 136 -16.23 10.44 -2.33
C ARG A 136 -16.52 11.67 -1.45
N ASP A 137 -17.61 11.67 -0.70
CA ASP A 137 -17.98 12.72 0.27
C ASP A 137 -17.06 12.76 1.50
N GLN A 138 -16.45 11.63 1.86
CA GLN A 138 -15.54 11.50 3.01
C GLN A 138 -14.08 11.85 2.64
N ALA A 139 -13.76 11.87 1.35
CA ALA A 139 -12.40 12.01 0.82
C ALA A 139 -11.67 13.28 1.29
N ASP A 140 -12.37 14.43 1.27
CA ASP A 140 -11.82 15.70 1.72
C ASP A 140 -11.40 15.68 3.21
N GLN A 141 -12.06 14.89 4.06
CA GLN A 141 -11.68 14.70 5.46
C GLN A 141 -10.44 13.79 5.60
N HIS A 142 -10.44 12.63 4.91
CA HIS A 142 -9.33 11.68 4.98
C HIS A 142 -8.03 12.24 4.40
N PHE A 143 -8.09 12.91 3.25
CA PHE A 143 -6.91 13.53 2.64
C PHE A 143 -6.41 14.76 3.44
N SER A 144 -7.30 15.55 4.06
CA SER A 144 -6.88 16.62 4.99
C SER A 144 -6.12 16.06 6.20
N ARG A 145 -6.63 14.96 6.78
CA ARG A 145 -5.99 14.27 7.91
C ARG A 145 -4.60 13.75 7.53
N LEU A 146 -4.47 12.99 6.45
CA LEU A 146 -3.18 12.49 5.94
C LEU A 146 -2.18 13.62 5.65
N LYS A 147 -2.65 14.70 5.02
CA LYS A 147 -1.86 15.92 4.77
C LYS A 147 -1.35 16.54 6.09
N SER A 148 -2.22 16.72 7.09
CA SER A 148 -1.85 17.30 8.39
C SER A 148 -0.78 16.47 9.15
N TRP A 149 -0.78 15.15 8.94
CA TRP A 149 0.16 14.20 9.53
C TRP A 149 1.49 14.10 8.75
N GLY A 150 1.58 14.71 7.57
CA GLY A 150 2.77 14.66 6.69
C GLY A 150 2.89 13.37 5.88
N LEU A 151 1.79 12.62 5.72
CA LEU A 151 1.74 11.33 5.01
C LEU A 151 1.10 11.51 3.62
N THR A 152 1.83 12.20 2.75
CA THR A 152 1.36 12.70 1.44
C THR A 152 1.74 11.81 0.27
N PHE A 153 2.38 10.66 0.50
CA PHE A 153 2.57 9.62 -0.50
C PHE A 153 1.63 8.44 -0.21
N VAL A 154 1.06 7.80 -1.22
CA VAL A 154 0.05 6.76 -1.03
C VAL A 154 0.34 5.54 -1.90
N ARG A 155 0.41 4.35 -1.28
CA ARG A 155 0.29 3.06 -1.96
C ARG A 155 -1.21 2.75 -2.03
N LEU A 156 -1.80 2.87 -3.20
CA LEU A 156 -3.26 2.82 -3.42
C LEU A 156 -3.66 1.41 -3.84
N LEU A 157 -4.32 0.68 -2.92
CA LEU A 157 -4.64 -0.73 -3.10
C LEU A 157 -5.80 -0.90 -4.07
N VAL A 158 -5.52 -1.55 -5.20
CA VAL A 158 -6.49 -1.89 -6.24
C VAL A 158 -6.35 -3.38 -6.60
N PRO A 159 -6.99 -4.29 -5.86
CA PRO A 159 -6.96 -5.72 -6.16
C PRO A 159 -7.55 -6.03 -7.54
N TRP A 160 -7.05 -7.10 -8.19
CA TRP A 160 -7.50 -7.51 -9.52
C TRP A 160 -9.01 -7.81 -9.57
N GLU A 161 -9.55 -8.37 -8.49
CA GLU A 161 -11.00 -8.61 -8.33
C GLU A 161 -11.82 -7.32 -8.34
N ALA A 162 -11.31 -6.21 -7.80
CA ALA A 162 -12.02 -4.94 -7.82
C ALA A 162 -12.24 -4.42 -9.25
N LEU A 163 -11.32 -4.76 -10.16
CA LEU A 163 -11.39 -4.39 -11.57
C LEU A 163 -12.14 -5.40 -12.45
N GLU A 164 -12.01 -6.71 -12.20
CA GLU A 164 -12.41 -7.77 -13.16
C GLU A 164 -13.22 -8.93 -12.52
N HIS A 165 -13.95 -8.70 -11.42
CA HIS A 165 -14.75 -9.75 -10.75
C HIS A 165 -15.78 -10.45 -11.66
N SER A 166 -16.47 -9.70 -12.52
CA SER A 166 -17.62 -10.19 -13.29
C SER A 166 -17.24 -11.34 -14.24
N GLY A 167 -16.06 -11.27 -14.85
CA GLY A 167 -15.51 -12.29 -15.74
C GLY A 167 -14.32 -11.79 -16.56
N PRO A 168 -13.56 -12.70 -17.21
CA PRO A 168 -12.38 -12.33 -17.96
C PRO A 168 -12.70 -11.39 -19.13
N GLY A 169 -12.06 -10.21 -19.16
CA GLY A 169 -12.31 -9.13 -20.11
C GLY A 169 -13.52 -8.24 -19.79
N ILE A 170 -14.10 -8.33 -18.59
CA ILE A 170 -15.27 -7.55 -18.17
C ILE A 170 -14.87 -6.66 -16.98
N TYR A 171 -14.60 -5.38 -17.27
CA TYR A 171 -14.10 -4.43 -16.27
C TYR A 171 -15.22 -3.66 -15.56
N ASP A 172 -15.08 -3.43 -14.24
CA ASP A 172 -15.98 -2.57 -13.46
C ASP A 172 -15.62 -1.09 -13.67
N GLU A 173 -16.11 -0.54 -14.77
CA GLU A 173 -15.95 0.90 -15.08
C GLU A 173 -16.51 1.81 -13.98
N LYS A 174 -17.53 1.38 -13.20
CA LYS A 174 -18.11 2.21 -12.12
C LYS A 174 -17.16 2.33 -10.94
N PHE A 175 -16.50 1.23 -10.58
CA PHE A 175 -15.43 1.27 -9.58
C PHE A 175 -14.27 2.15 -10.08
N ILE A 176 -13.84 1.99 -11.34
CA ILE A 176 -12.78 2.81 -11.93
C ILE A 176 -13.15 4.30 -11.96
N ASP A 177 -14.38 4.66 -12.32
CA ASP A 177 -14.89 6.04 -12.28
C ASP A 177 -14.82 6.60 -10.85
N SER A 178 -15.29 5.84 -9.85
CA SER A 178 -15.22 6.26 -8.44
C SER A 178 -13.78 6.39 -7.92
N LEU A 179 -12.84 5.61 -8.46
CA LEU A 179 -11.42 5.69 -8.14
C LEU A 179 -10.79 6.95 -8.76
N ILE A 180 -11.19 7.33 -9.97
CA ILE A 180 -10.77 8.57 -10.63
C ILE A 180 -11.21 9.79 -9.81
N GLU A 181 -12.47 9.87 -9.38
CA GLU A 181 -12.99 10.98 -8.55
C GLU A 181 -12.20 11.20 -7.24
N LEU A 182 -11.62 10.14 -6.68
CA LEU A 182 -10.77 10.19 -5.49
C LEU A 182 -9.33 10.59 -5.81
N ILE A 183 -8.77 10.11 -6.92
CA ILE A 183 -7.41 10.45 -7.37
C ILE A 183 -7.33 11.91 -7.85
N GLU A 184 -8.37 12.43 -8.52
CA GLU A 184 -8.49 13.84 -8.91
C GLU A 184 -8.49 14.82 -7.74
N LEU A 185 -8.85 14.38 -6.53
CA LEU A 185 -8.75 15.19 -5.31
C LEU A 185 -7.34 15.26 -4.72
N MET A 186 -6.50 14.24 -4.93
CA MET A 186 -5.18 14.16 -4.30
C MET A 186 -4.29 15.41 -4.55
N PRO A 187 -4.29 16.07 -5.72
CA PRO A 187 -3.60 17.33 -5.96
C PRO A 187 -4.00 18.49 -5.02
N LYS A 188 -5.28 18.59 -4.62
CA LYS A 188 -5.76 19.61 -3.65
C LYS A 188 -5.03 19.47 -2.30
N TYR A 189 -4.69 18.23 -1.95
CA TYR A 189 -4.00 17.88 -0.72
C TYR A 189 -2.49 17.75 -0.88
N GLY A 190 -1.93 17.96 -2.08
CA GLY A 190 -0.51 17.74 -2.36
C GLY A 190 -0.10 16.27 -2.33
N ILE A 191 -1.07 15.35 -2.32
CA ILE A 191 -0.88 13.90 -2.21
C ILE A 191 -0.55 13.31 -3.59
N LYS A 192 0.42 12.39 -3.67
CA LYS A 192 0.67 11.57 -4.87
C LYS A 192 0.59 10.09 -4.53
N CYS A 193 0.24 9.26 -5.50
CA CYS A 193 0.04 7.82 -5.30
C CYS A 193 0.74 6.96 -6.36
N PHE A 194 0.97 5.71 -6.03
CA PHE A 194 1.18 4.63 -6.99
C PHE A 194 0.10 3.56 -6.79
N ILE A 195 -0.26 2.87 -7.88
CA ILE A 195 -1.27 1.82 -7.86
C ILE A 195 -0.62 0.51 -7.44
N ASP A 196 -1.23 -0.19 -6.48
CA ASP A 196 -0.82 -1.50 -5.99
C ASP A 196 -1.85 -2.57 -6.43
N PRO A 197 -1.47 -3.48 -7.35
CA PRO A 197 -2.18 -4.73 -7.68
C PRO A 197 -2.30 -5.73 -6.51
N HIS A 198 -2.92 -5.30 -5.41
CA HIS A 198 -2.78 -5.95 -4.12
C HIS A 198 -3.38 -7.35 -4.11
N GLN A 199 -2.66 -8.31 -3.52
CA GLN A 199 -3.10 -9.68 -3.30
C GLN A 199 -2.52 -10.24 -2.01
N ASP A 200 -3.22 -11.19 -1.39
CA ASP A 200 -2.65 -12.05 -0.36
C ASP A 200 -3.09 -13.47 -0.62
N CYS A 201 -2.17 -14.44 -0.59
CA CYS A 201 -2.50 -15.86 -0.81
C CYS A 201 -3.37 -16.06 -2.07
N TRP A 202 -3.09 -15.32 -3.15
CA TRP A 202 -3.81 -15.25 -4.43
C TRP A 202 -5.20 -14.58 -4.42
N SER A 203 -6.09 -14.85 -3.48
CA SER A 203 -7.50 -14.43 -3.56
C SER A 203 -8.26 -14.55 -2.22
N ARG A 204 -9.40 -13.85 -2.09
CA ARG A 204 -10.35 -14.04 -0.97
C ARG A 204 -10.77 -15.50 -0.81
N PHE A 205 -10.95 -16.23 -1.92
CA PHE A 205 -11.39 -17.63 -1.90
C PHE A 205 -10.29 -18.61 -1.47
N SER A 206 -9.03 -18.26 -1.64
CA SER A 206 -7.89 -18.95 -1.03
C SER A 206 -7.49 -18.36 0.34
N GLY A 207 -8.36 -17.53 0.93
CA GLY A 207 -8.28 -17.06 2.31
C GLY A 207 -7.53 -15.75 2.51
N GLY A 208 -7.25 -14.98 1.45
CA GLY A 208 -6.57 -13.69 1.51
C GLY A 208 -7.29 -12.59 0.72
N SER A 209 -6.67 -12.07 -0.33
CA SER A 209 -7.24 -11.05 -1.24
C SER A 209 -6.59 -11.12 -2.63
N GLY A 210 -7.07 -10.36 -3.62
CA GLY A 210 -6.37 -10.21 -4.90
C GLY A 210 -7.17 -10.61 -6.12
N ALA A 211 -6.90 -11.79 -6.66
CA ALA A 211 -7.45 -12.28 -7.91
C ALA A 211 -8.95 -12.65 -7.83
N PRO A 212 -9.74 -12.40 -8.89
CA PRO A 212 -11.16 -12.73 -8.93
C PRO A 212 -11.40 -14.24 -8.92
N GLY A 213 -12.56 -14.66 -8.38
CA GLY A 213 -12.90 -16.08 -8.20
C GLY A 213 -12.91 -16.90 -9.49
N TRP A 214 -13.17 -16.29 -10.65
CA TRP A 214 -13.14 -16.98 -11.94
C TRP A 214 -11.75 -17.51 -12.32
N THR A 215 -10.67 -17.02 -11.70
CA THR A 215 -9.31 -17.56 -11.94
C THR A 215 -9.19 -19.02 -11.47
N PHE A 216 -9.90 -19.40 -10.40
CA PHE A 216 -10.01 -20.80 -9.97
C PHE A 216 -10.82 -21.64 -10.96
N GLU A 217 -11.96 -21.12 -11.44
CA GLU A 217 -12.77 -21.79 -12.47
C GLU A 217 -11.95 -22.05 -13.75
N ALA A 218 -11.12 -21.08 -14.15
CA ALA A 218 -10.21 -21.23 -15.30
C ALA A 218 -9.14 -22.32 -15.07
N ALA A 219 -8.56 -22.39 -13.87
CA ALA A 219 -7.68 -23.49 -13.47
C ALA A 219 -8.42 -24.84 -13.36
N GLY A 220 -9.75 -24.84 -13.24
CA GLY A 220 -10.61 -26.02 -13.07
C GLY A 220 -10.87 -26.38 -11.60
N LEU A 221 -10.66 -25.44 -10.67
CA LEU A 221 -10.85 -25.60 -9.23
C LEU A 221 -12.26 -25.14 -8.79
N ASP A 222 -12.91 -25.92 -7.93
CA ASP A 222 -14.18 -25.57 -7.28
C ASP A 222 -13.91 -24.88 -5.93
N LEU A 223 -14.03 -23.56 -5.92
CA LEU A 223 -13.81 -22.73 -4.72
C LEU A 223 -14.81 -22.99 -3.58
N THR A 224 -15.98 -23.60 -3.84
CA THR A 224 -16.94 -23.96 -2.79
C THR A 224 -16.45 -25.13 -1.95
N LYS A 225 -15.55 -25.95 -2.50
CA LYS A 225 -15.00 -27.17 -1.90
C LYS A 225 -13.72 -26.93 -1.11
N PHE A 226 -13.21 -25.70 -1.06
CA PHE A 226 -11.90 -25.43 -0.45
C PHE A 226 -11.86 -25.68 1.06
N LYS A 227 -12.96 -25.50 1.81
CA LYS A 227 -13.00 -25.85 3.24
C LYS A 227 -12.98 -27.37 3.46
N THR A 228 -13.88 -28.12 2.81
CA THR A 228 -14.00 -29.59 3.02
C THR A 228 -12.74 -30.31 2.58
N THR A 229 -12.17 -29.93 1.43
CA THR A 229 -10.90 -30.48 0.93
C THR A 229 -9.65 -29.90 1.60
N GLY A 230 -9.76 -28.87 2.44
CA GLY A 230 -8.60 -28.17 3.00
C GLY A 230 -7.69 -27.49 1.96
N ALA A 231 -8.18 -27.27 0.72
CA ALA A 231 -7.43 -26.60 -0.34
C ALA A 231 -7.11 -25.13 -0.02
N ALA A 232 -7.89 -24.51 0.87
CA ALA A 232 -7.57 -23.26 1.55
C ALA A 232 -8.28 -23.16 2.91
N TYR A 233 -7.71 -22.41 3.85
CA TYR A 233 -8.41 -21.99 5.07
C TYR A 233 -8.96 -20.56 4.87
N VAL A 234 -10.26 -20.36 5.01
CA VAL A 234 -10.93 -19.08 4.71
C VAL A 234 -11.78 -18.66 5.91
N HIS A 235 -11.55 -17.46 6.48
CA HIS A 235 -12.27 -17.00 7.66
C HIS A 235 -13.80 -16.99 7.45
N ASN A 236 -14.28 -16.54 6.30
CA ASN A 236 -15.70 -16.50 5.91
C ASN A 236 -16.41 -17.87 5.98
N THR A 237 -15.68 -19.00 5.91
CA THR A 237 -16.24 -20.36 6.02
C THR A 237 -15.84 -21.09 7.31
N ASN A 238 -14.91 -20.54 8.10
CA ASN A 238 -14.29 -21.19 9.25
C ASN A 238 -14.61 -20.45 10.56
N GLN A 239 -15.91 -20.36 10.87
CA GLN A 239 -16.46 -19.57 11.98
C GLN A 239 -17.00 -20.43 13.14
N PHE A 240 -16.82 -21.76 13.09
CA PHE A 240 -17.45 -22.68 14.04
C PHE A 240 -16.55 -22.97 15.26
N PRO A 241 -17.11 -23.29 16.45
CA PRO A 241 -16.33 -23.64 17.63
C PRO A 241 -15.38 -24.83 17.37
N GLY A 242 -14.07 -24.56 17.37
CA GLY A 242 -13.02 -25.54 17.09
C GLY A 242 -12.34 -25.39 15.72
N ASP A 243 -12.81 -24.48 14.86
CA ASP A 243 -12.03 -23.97 13.74
C ASP A 243 -10.81 -23.15 14.25
N SER A 244 -9.83 -22.90 13.37
CA SER A 244 -8.60 -22.15 13.73
C SER A 244 -8.86 -20.65 13.93
N PRO A 245 -7.93 -19.87 14.53
CA PRO A 245 -8.00 -18.41 14.52
C PRO A 245 -7.85 -17.83 13.11
N PRO A 246 -8.48 -16.68 12.78
CA PRO A 246 -8.38 -16.06 11.44
C PRO A 246 -6.93 -15.78 10.97
N MET A 247 -6.05 -15.41 11.90
CA MET A 247 -4.61 -15.19 11.68
C MET A 247 -3.80 -16.44 11.28
N VAL A 248 -4.42 -17.57 10.90
CA VAL A 248 -3.72 -18.67 10.20
C VAL A 248 -3.59 -18.42 8.69
N TRP A 249 -4.23 -17.38 8.15
CA TRP A 249 -4.31 -17.11 6.71
C TRP A 249 -2.98 -17.20 5.92
N PRO A 250 -1.80 -16.76 6.41
CA PRO A 250 -0.57 -16.82 5.60
C PRO A 250 -0.09 -18.25 5.32
N THR A 251 -0.62 -19.24 6.05
CA THR A 251 -0.37 -20.66 5.78
C THR A 251 -1.07 -21.18 4.54
N ASN A 252 -1.85 -20.35 3.81
CA ASN A 252 -2.50 -20.75 2.57
C ASN A 252 -1.57 -20.71 1.36
N TYR A 253 -0.46 -19.97 1.40
CA TYR A 253 0.57 -19.97 0.36
C TYR A 253 1.10 -21.38 0.01
N THR A 254 1.06 -22.33 0.95
CA THR A 254 1.44 -23.74 0.75
C THR A 254 0.25 -24.69 0.53
N LYS A 255 -1.00 -24.24 0.63
CA LYS A 255 -2.18 -25.09 0.38
C LYS A 255 -2.58 -25.08 -1.09
N LEU A 256 -3.35 -26.10 -1.50
CA LEU A 256 -3.60 -26.43 -2.90
C LEU A 256 -4.06 -25.23 -3.75
N GLY A 257 -4.95 -24.38 -3.24
CA GLY A 257 -5.50 -23.24 -3.98
C GLY A 257 -4.43 -22.26 -4.42
N ALA A 258 -3.85 -21.51 -3.49
CA ALA A 258 -2.84 -20.49 -3.81
C ALA A 258 -1.58 -21.10 -4.46
N ALA A 259 -1.07 -22.23 -3.94
CA ALA A 259 0.13 -22.86 -4.48
C ALA A 259 -0.05 -23.33 -5.94
N THR A 260 -1.24 -23.85 -6.30
CA THR A 260 -1.56 -24.16 -7.70
C THR A 260 -1.60 -22.88 -8.53
N MET A 261 -2.36 -21.86 -8.11
CA MET A 261 -2.57 -20.66 -8.92
C MET A 261 -1.27 -19.90 -9.23
N PHE A 262 -0.39 -19.71 -8.24
CA PHE A 262 0.93 -19.13 -8.48
C PHE A 262 1.77 -19.98 -9.46
N THR A 263 1.78 -21.31 -9.30
CA THR A 263 2.51 -22.20 -10.22
C THR A 263 1.99 -22.07 -11.66
N LEU A 264 0.67 -21.93 -11.85
CA LEU A 264 0.07 -21.72 -13.17
C LEU A 264 0.35 -20.33 -13.74
N PHE A 265 0.36 -19.29 -12.91
CA PHE A 265 0.64 -17.91 -13.33
C PHE A 265 2.09 -17.69 -13.77
N TRP A 266 3.06 -18.29 -13.06
CA TRP A 266 4.49 -18.08 -13.33
C TRP A 266 5.10 -19.11 -14.30
N ALA A 267 4.68 -20.37 -14.23
CA ALA A 267 5.29 -21.48 -14.98
C ALA A 267 4.27 -22.56 -15.42
N GLY A 268 3.00 -22.17 -15.65
CA GLY A 268 1.95 -23.06 -16.15
C GLY A 268 2.25 -23.69 -17.50
N ASP A 269 3.01 -23.03 -18.38
CA ASP A 269 3.42 -23.62 -19.66
C ASP A 269 4.50 -24.72 -19.48
N MET A 270 5.29 -24.66 -18.40
CA MET A 270 6.31 -25.66 -18.07
C MET A 270 5.71 -26.85 -17.30
N PHE A 271 4.95 -26.58 -16.24
CA PHE A 271 4.44 -27.61 -15.31
C PHE A 271 2.99 -28.03 -15.57
N ALA A 272 2.21 -27.24 -16.32
CA ALA A 272 0.84 -27.57 -16.72
C ALA A 272 0.55 -27.46 -18.24
N PRO A 273 1.46 -27.84 -19.19
CA PRO A 273 1.30 -27.64 -20.65
C PRO A 273 0.08 -28.29 -21.33
N LYS A 274 -0.77 -29.03 -20.60
CA LYS A 274 -2.05 -29.55 -21.10
C LYS A 274 -3.25 -28.72 -20.66
N LYS A 275 -3.10 -27.84 -19.67
CA LYS A 275 -4.19 -27.03 -19.13
C LYS A 275 -4.41 -25.82 -20.03
N MET A 276 -5.41 -25.95 -20.90
CA MET A 276 -5.94 -24.87 -21.72
C MET A 276 -7.17 -24.27 -21.04
N TYR A 277 -7.45 -23.00 -21.30
CA TYR A 277 -8.73 -22.36 -21.02
C TYR A 277 -9.11 -21.42 -22.17
N GLN A 278 -10.35 -21.50 -22.66
CA GLN A 278 -10.83 -20.76 -23.85
C GLN A 278 -9.99 -20.95 -25.15
N GLY A 279 -9.07 -21.93 -25.17
CA GLY A 279 -8.14 -22.18 -26.29
C GLY A 279 -6.74 -21.59 -26.10
N GLU A 280 -6.53 -20.77 -25.06
CA GLU A 280 -5.22 -20.25 -24.63
C GLU A 280 -4.57 -21.22 -23.59
N PRO A 281 -3.22 -21.35 -23.55
CA PRO A 281 -2.53 -21.98 -22.42
C PRO A 281 -2.80 -21.22 -21.12
N ILE A 282 -3.00 -21.92 -19.99
CA ILE A 282 -3.47 -21.28 -18.75
C ILE A 282 -2.53 -20.19 -18.20
N GLN A 283 -1.21 -20.33 -18.38
CA GLN A 283 -0.26 -19.30 -17.99
C GLN A 283 -0.47 -18.02 -18.82
N GLN A 284 -0.49 -18.16 -20.14
CA GLN A 284 -0.68 -17.02 -21.04
C GLN A 284 -2.04 -16.37 -20.82
N PHE A 285 -3.11 -17.15 -20.66
CA PHE A 285 -4.44 -16.65 -20.34
C PHE A 285 -4.44 -15.78 -19.06
N LEU A 286 -3.90 -16.29 -17.94
CA LEU A 286 -3.88 -15.56 -16.67
C LEU A 286 -2.96 -14.34 -16.72
N GLN A 287 -1.75 -14.45 -17.29
CA GLN A 287 -0.84 -13.31 -17.46
C GLN A 287 -1.46 -12.23 -18.37
N ASN A 288 -2.07 -12.61 -19.49
CA ASN A 288 -2.66 -11.67 -20.45
C ASN A 288 -3.86 -10.91 -19.86
N ARG A 289 -4.75 -11.58 -19.11
CA ARG A 289 -5.89 -10.89 -18.46
C ARG A 289 -5.41 -9.93 -17.36
N TYR A 290 -4.46 -10.34 -16.52
CA TYR A 290 -3.83 -9.46 -15.52
C TYR A 290 -3.19 -8.23 -16.17
N LEU A 291 -2.39 -8.43 -17.22
CA LEU A 291 -1.72 -7.35 -17.96
C LEU A 291 -2.74 -6.38 -18.59
N GLU A 292 -3.71 -6.85 -19.36
CA GLU A 292 -4.70 -5.97 -20.00
C GLU A 292 -5.61 -5.26 -18.99
N CYS A 293 -5.89 -5.88 -17.82
CA CYS A 293 -6.64 -5.26 -16.74
C CYS A 293 -5.93 -4.02 -16.15
N TYR A 294 -4.64 -4.14 -15.80
CA TYR A 294 -3.88 -2.99 -15.30
C TYR A 294 -3.45 -2.02 -16.41
N MET A 295 -3.29 -2.47 -17.66
CA MET A 295 -3.19 -1.57 -18.82
C MET A 295 -4.48 -0.78 -19.03
N HIS A 296 -5.66 -1.39 -18.86
CA HIS A 296 -6.94 -0.68 -18.93
C HIS A 296 -7.06 0.38 -17.82
N LEU A 297 -6.72 0.03 -16.59
CA LEU A 297 -6.63 1.01 -15.51
C LEU A 297 -5.61 2.12 -15.84
N ALA A 298 -4.42 1.81 -16.35
CA ALA A 298 -3.44 2.80 -16.77
C ALA A 298 -3.94 3.70 -17.92
N ARG A 299 -4.79 3.19 -18.82
CA ARG A 299 -5.45 3.97 -19.88
C ARG A 299 -6.51 4.91 -19.27
N ARG A 300 -7.30 4.42 -18.31
CA ARG A 300 -8.35 5.17 -17.60
C ARG A 300 -7.80 6.25 -16.65
N LEU A 301 -6.64 6.03 -16.01
CA LEU A 301 -5.95 6.98 -15.13
C LEU A 301 -5.01 7.95 -15.87
N LYS A 302 -4.92 7.89 -17.20
CA LYS A 302 -3.98 8.70 -17.99
C LYS A 302 -4.32 10.19 -17.92
N GLY A 303 -3.36 10.99 -17.46
CA GLY A 303 -3.51 12.44 -17.27
C GLY A 303 -3.74 12.86 -15.81
N LEU A 304 -3.93 11.93 -14.89
CA LEU A 304 -4.05 12.22 -13.47
C LEU A 304 -2.66 12.42 -12.84
N ASP A 305 -2.25 13.69 -12.68
CA ASP A 305 -0.95 14.10 -12.11
C ASP A 305 -0.57 13.42 -10.76
N ALA A 306 -1.56 12.89 -10.04
CA ALA A 306 -1.36 12.17 -8.79
C ALA A 306 -0.64 10.83 -8.96
N VAL A 307 -0.87 10.12 -10.07
CA VAL A 307 -0.37 8.75 -10.30
C VAL A 307 1.06 8.81 -10.80
N VAL A 308 2.01 8.33 -9.98
CA VAL A 308 3.45 8.30 -10.35
C VAL A 308 3.89 6.96 -10.93
N GLY A 309 3.14 5.88 -10.70
CA GLY A 309 3.55 4.54 -11.11
C GLY A 309 2.57 3.44 -10.69
N PHE A 310 2.98 2.21 -11.00
CA PHE A 310 2.28 0.95 -10.69
C PHE A 310 3.26 -0.04 -10.06
N GLU A 311 2.82 -0.79 -9.07
CA GLU A 311 3.51 -2.00 -8.58
C GLU A 311 3.22 -3.17 -9.53
N VAL A 312 4.12 -4.18 -9.55
CA VAL A 312 3.94 -5.39 -10.39
C VAL A 312 2.93 -6.35 -9.76
N MET A 313 3.10 -6.68 -8.49
CA MET A 313 2.24 -7.54 -7.68
C MET A 313 2.69 -7.46 -6.21
N ASN A 314 1.75 -7.29 -5.27
CA ASN A 314 2.02 -7.38 -3.84
C ASN A 314 2.50 -8.79 -3.45
N GLU A 315 3.54 -8.90 -2.62
CA GLU A 315 4.06 -10.12 -2.00
C GLU A 315 4.08 -11.37 -2.92
N PRO A 316 4.84 -11.35 -4.03
CA PRO A 316 4.88 -12.44 -5.00
C PRO A 316 5.39 -13.75 -4.40
N HIS A 317 4.79 -14.88 -4.79
CA HIS A 317 5.09 -16.20 -4.22
C HIS A 317 5.31 -17.27 -5.32
N PRO A 318 6.29 -18.19 -5.20
CA PRO A 318 6.61 -19.20 -6.22
C PRO A 318 5.59 -20.34 -6.37
N GLY A 319 4.70 -20.54 -5.38
CA GLY A 319 3.76 -21.67 -5.37
C GLY A 319 4.49 -23.00 -5.13
N PHE A 320 4.52 -23.88 -6.14
CA PHE A 320 5.29 -25.12 -6.11
C PHE A 320 6.66 -25.01 -6.82
N ILE A 321 6.96 -23.90 -7.51
CA ILE A 321 8.20 -23.74 -8.30
C ILE A 321 9.42 -23.84 -7.39
N GLY A 322 10.42 -24.64 -7.80
CA GLY A 322 11.62 -24.92 -7.01
C GLY A 322 11.39 -25.85 -5.80
N LEU A 323 10.19 -26.40 -5.58
CA LEU A 323 9.87 -27.19 -4.39
C LEU A 323 10.64 -28.52 -4.34
N LYS A 324 11.65 -28.56 -3.46
CA LYS A 324 12.61 -29.67 -3.32
C LYS A 324 12.03 -30.98 -2.79
N ASN A 325 10.82 -30.99 -2.20
CA ASN A 325 10.20 -32.21 -1.66
C ASN A 325 8.67 -32.09 -1.53
N LEU A 326 7.93 -32.84 -2.36
CA LEU A 326 6.46 -32.87 -2.33
C LEU A 326 5.85 -33.42 -1.03
N LYS A 327 6.62 -34.15 -0.20
CA LYS A 327 6.16 -34.72 1.09
C LYS A 327 6.50 -33.85 2.31
N LYS A 328 7.25 -32.74 2.15
CA LYS A 328 7.67 -31.91 3.29
C LYS A 328 8.18 -30.52 2.86
N TYR A 329 7.55 -29.46 3.38
CA TYR A 329 8.06 -28.08 3.29
C TYR A 329 9.23 -27.81 4.26
N ASP A 330 10.04 -26.78 3.98
CA ASP A 330 11.14 -26.37 4.87
C ASP A 330 10.64 -25.44 5.99
N PHE A 331 10.97 -25.79 7.23
CA PHE A 331 10.62 -25.06 8.45
C PHE A 331 11.34 -23.70 8.59
N ASN A 332 12.38 -23.46 7.79
CA ASN A 332 13.12 -22.19 7.83
C ASN A 332 12.50 -21.09 6.93
N SER A 333 11.75 -21.49 5.89
CA SER A 333 11.13 -20.58 4.91
C SER A 333 9.60 -20.65 4.84
N ASN A 334 8.95 -21.68 5.39
CA ASN A 334 7.49 -21.85 5.35
C ASN A 334 6.86 -21.73 6.74
N LEU A 335 5.63 -21.20 6.81
CA LEU A 335 4.89 -21.05 8.07
C LEU A 335 4.10 -22.32 8.43
N PHE A 336 4.46 -22.94 9.55
CA PHE A 336 3.81 -24.16 10.08
C PHE A 336 2.84 -23.86 11.22
N PHE A 337 1.58 -23.51 10.91
CA PHE A 337 0.53 -23.23 11.89
C PHE A 337 -0.84 -23.71 11.36
N GLY A 338 -1.78 -24.10 12.24
CA GLY A 338 -3.06 -24.69 11.81
C GLY A 338 -2.88 -26.08 11.17
N ASP A 339 -3.80 -26.50 10.29
CA ASP A 339 -3.60 -27.69 9.46
C ASP A 339 -2.51 -27.40 8.42
N ASN A 340 -1.49 -28.26 8.36
CA ASN A 340 -0.34 -28.07 7.47
C ASN A 340 -0.08 -29.33 6.63
N PRO A 341 -0.84 -29.56 5.55
CA PRO A 341 -0.57 -30.65 4.60
C PRO A 341 0.71 -30.36 3.80
N SER A 342 1.48 -31.39 3.47
CA SER A 342 2.48 -31.33 2.41
C SER A 342 1.84 -31.15 1.03
N ALA A 343 2.61 -30.77 0.01
CA ALA A 343 2.11 -30.60 -1.36
C ALA A 343 1.38 -31.85 -1.88
N LEU A 344 1.94 -33.05 -1.64
CA LEU A 344 1.31 -34.33 -1.98
C LEU A 344 -0.04 -34.50 -1.28
N GLU A 345 -0.11 -34.23 0.02
CA GLU A 345 -1.34 -34.36 0.80
C GLU A 345 -2.38 -33.33 0.34
N ALA A 346 -1.99 -32.09 0.06
CA ALA A 346 -2.87 -31.06 -0.48
C ALA A 346 -3.45 -31.46 -1.86
N MET A 347 -2.62 -31.99 -2.75
CA MET A 347 -3.05 -32.51 -4.07
C MET A 347 -3.97 -33.72 -3.96
N ALA A 348 -3.75 -34.59 -2.96
CA ALA A 348 -4.53 -35.79 -2.71
C ALA A 348 -5.87 -35.51 -2.02
N LEU A 349 -5.88 -34.63 -1.02
CA LEU A 349 -7.09 -34.11 -0.38
C LEU A 349 -8.03 -33.49 -1.42
N GLY A 350 -7.50 -32.60 -2.27
CA GLY A 350 -8.26 -31.99 -3.36
C GLY A 350 -8.77 -32.99 -4.40
N ALA A 351 -8.19 -34.19 -4.47
CA ALA A 351 -8.62 -35.28 -5.35
C ALA A 351 -9.62 -36.25 -4.69
N GLY A 352 -10.29 -35.87 -3.60
CA GLY A 352 -11.31 -36.68 -2.93
C GLY A 352 -10.77 -37.67 -1.89
N MET A 353 -9.50 -37.57 -1.49
CA MET A 353 -8.94 -38.46 -0.46
C MET A 353 -9.16 -37.87 0.94
N ALA A 354 -9.72 -38.65 1.86
CA ALA A 354 -9.75 -38.33 3.28
C ALA A 354 -8.39 -38.69 3.92
N LEU A 355 -7.64 -37.72 4.45
CA LEU A 355 -6.26 -37.94 4.93
C LEU A 355 -6.02 -37.41 6.36
N PRO A 356 -5.15 -38.07 7.15
CA PRO A 356 -4.75 -37.62 8.48
C PRO A 356 -3.68 -36.52 8.41
N ILE A 357 -4.09 -35.26 8.53
CA ILE A 357 -3.23 -34.06 8.43
C ILE A 357 -2.75 -33.58 9.80
N ASP A 358 -1.50 -33.12 9.85
CA ASP A 358 -0.88 -32.61 11.07
C ASP A 358 -1.29 -31.17 11.40
N VAL A 359 -1.64 -30.95 12.67
CA VAL A 359 -2.11 -29.67 13.21
C VAL A 359 -1.01 -29.05 14.07
N TRP A 360 -0.57 -27.86 13.71
CA TRP A 360 0.55 -27.15 14.31
C TRP A 360 0.09 -25.95 15.16
N VAL A 361 0.75 -25.75 16.31
CA VAL A 361 0.47 -24.66 17.25
C VAL A 361 1.73 -23.89 17.63
N LYS A 362 1.55 -22.61 18.00
CA LYS A 362 2.63 -21.75 18.53
C LYS A 362 3.27 -22.38 19.77
N THR A 363 4.59 -22.22 19.91
CA THR A 363 5.34 -22.65 21.10
C THR A 363 6.56 -21.74 21.30
N TRP A 364 7.37 -22.03 22.32
CA TRP A 364 8.67 -21.43 22.55
C TRP A 364 9.61 -22.52 23.11
N PRO A 365 10.93 -22.52 22.84
CA PRO A 365 11.69 -21.57 22.01
C PRO A 365 11.62 -21.83 20.50
N MET A 366 11.22 -23.03 20.06
CA MET A 366 10.87 -23.25 18.64
C MET A 366 9.60 -22.45 18.30
N PRO A 367 9.44 -21.89 17.08
CA PRO A 367 8.26 -21.07 16.75
C PRO A 367 6.94 -21.82 16.87
N THR A 368 6.88 -23.04 16.35
CA THR A 368 5.68 -23.89 16.38
C THR A 368 6.02 -25.37 16.60
N LYS A 369 5.01 -26.19 16.91
CA LYS A 369 5.11 -27.66 17.06
C LYS A 369 3.82 -28.35 16.64
N LYS A 370 3.93 -29.60 16.20
CA LYS A 370 2.78 -30.52 16.06
C LYS A 370 2.07 -30.65 17.41
N GLN A 371 0.75 -30.45 17.41
CA GLN A 371 -0.13 -30.66 18.55
C GLN A 371 -0.85 -32.02 18.46
N ARG A 372 -1.42 -32.29 17.28
CA ARG A 372 -2.25 -33.47 16.98
C ARG A 372 -2.25 -33.75 15.47
N THR A 373 -2.96 -34.78 15.07
CA THR A 373 -3.30 -35.09 13.67
C THR A 373 -4.83 -35.19 13.60
N ARG A 374 -5.47 -34.73 12.52
CA ARG A 374 -6.92 -34.88 12.30
C ARG A 374 -7.22 -35.31 10.87
N ILE A 375 -8.32 -36.03 10.67
CA ILE A 375 -8.82 -36.31 9.32
C ILE A 375 -9.32 -35.00 8.69
N VAL A 376 -8.89 -34.71 7.48
CA VAL A 376 -9.41 -33.66 6.61
C VAL A 376 -10.05 -34.33 5.38
N ASN A 377 -11.07 -33.70 4.80
CA ASN A 377 -11.90 -34.24 3.73
C ASN A 377 -12.58 -35.59 4.04
N SER A 378 -13.18 -35.71 5.23
CA SER A 378 -14.01 -36.86 5.64
C SER A 378 -15.12 -37.18 4.64
N GLU A 379 -15.67 -36.14 4.03
CA GLU A 379 -16.75 -36.08 3.06
C GLU A 379 -16.35 -36.65 1.68
N ARG A 380 -15.05 -36.68 1.38
CA ARG A 380 -14.47 -37.05 0.07
C ARG A 380 -14.93 -36.14 -1.08
N ASP A 381 -15.14 -34.86 -0.77
CA ASP A 381 -15.34 -33.81 -1.76
C ASP A 381 -14.13 -33.67 -2.69
N VAL A 382 -14.35 -33.27 -3.94
CA VAL A 382 -13.28 -33.04 -4.92
C VAL A 382 -13.18 -31.54 -5.18
N ALA A 383 -11.97 -30.99 -5.11
CA ALA A 383 -11.70 -29.55 -5.29
C ALA A 383 -11.63 -29.13 -6.77
N TRP A 384 -11.99 -30.01 -7.70
CA TRP A 384 -11.81 -29.83 -9.14
C TRP A 384 -13.14 -30.04 -9.87
N LEU A 385 -13.52 -29.08 -10.72
CA LEU A 385 -14.78 -29.05 -11.45
C LEU A 385 -14.93 -30.26 -12.41
N ASP A 386 -13.83 -30.67 -13.03
CA ASP A 386 -13.76 -31.83 -13.94
C ASP A 386 -13.66 -33.18 -13.19
N GLY A 387 -13.67 -33.16 -11.85
CA GLY A 387 -13.53 -34.36 -11.00
C GLY A 387 -12.11 -34.95 -10.90
N GLU A 388 -11.15 -34.44 -11.67
CA GLU A 388 -9.75 -34.89 -11.66
C GLU A 388 -8.76 -33.79 -11.26
N CYS A 389 -7.75 -34.17 -10.48
CA CYS A 389 -6.67 -33.27 -10.05
C CYS A 389 -5.64 -33.06 -11.17
N LEU A 390 -5.40 -31.81 -11.57
CA LEU A 390 -4.46 -31.43 -12.64
C LEU A 390 -3.06 -32.05 -12.45
N TRP A 391 -2.52 -32.00 -11.23
CA TRP A 391 -1.20 -32.56 -10.92
C TRP A 391 -1.16 -34.09 -11.02
N LYS A 392 -2.32 -34.77 -10.89
CA LYS A 392 -2.47 -36.21 -11.17
C LYS A 392 -2.52 -36.50 -12.68
N GLN A 393 -3.20 -35.66 -13.47
CA GLN A 393 -3.22 -35.73 -14.95
C GLN A 393 -1.84 -35.46 -15.58
N HIS A 394 -0.99 -34.72 -14.88
CA HIS A 394 0.42 -34.49 -15.20
C HIS A 394 1.35 -35.62 -14.70
N GLY A 395 0.81 -36.58 -13.95
CA GLY A 395 1.56 -37.74 -13.44
C GLY A 395 2.62 -37.36 -12.42
N VAL A 396 2.37 -36.33 -11.60
CA VAL A 396 3.23 -35.94 -10.47
C VAL A 396 3.13 -36.96 -9.34
N TRP A 397 1.91 -37.46 -9.13
CA TRP A 397 1.54 -38.38 -8.06
C TRP A 397 0.38 -39.29 -8.49
N SER A 398 0.22 -40.41 -7.79
CA SER A 398 -0.87 -41.37 -7.99
C SER A 398 -1.31 -42.00 -6.67
N VAL A 399 -2.38 -42.78 -6.70
CA VAL A 399 -2.83 -43.58 -5.54
C VAL A 399 -2.22 -44.96 -5.64
N ASN A 400 -1.50 -45.39 -4.59
CA ASN A 400 -0.90 -46.71 -4.54
C ASN A 400 -2.01 -47.79 -4.55
N PRO A 401 -2.03 -48.73 -5.53
CA PRO A 401 -3.12 -49.68 -5.67
C PRO A 401 -3.13 -50.81 -4.62
N LYS A 402 -2.14 -50.84 -3.71
CA LYS A 402 -2.07 -51.82 -2.61
C LYS A 402 -2.45 -51.21 -1.26
N THR A 403 -2.05 -49.97 -0.98
CA THR A 403 -2.33 -49.31 0.31
C THR A 403 -3.47 -48.30 0.26
N GLY A 404 -3.81 -47.79 -0.94
CA GLY A 404 -4.78 -46.70 -1.10
C GLY A 404 -4.24 -45.31 -0.74
N GLU A 405 -2.96 -45.20 -0.42
CA GLU A 405 -2.29 -43.95 -0.02
C GLU A 405 -1.77 -43.16 -1.24
N PRO A 406 -1.59 -41.83 -1.13
CA PRO A 406 -0.97 -41.05 -2.19
C PRO A 406 0.55 -41.33 -2.24
N GLN A 407 1.07 -41.58 -3.45
CA GLN A 407 2.50 -41.75 -3.73
C GLN A 407 3.00 -40.73 -4.75
N VAL A 408 4.25 -40.30 -4.60
CA VAL A 408 4.92 -39.40 -5.55
C VAL A 408 5.52 -40.25 -6.66
N ASP A 409 5.19 -39.94 -7.91
CA ASP A 409 5.73 -40.62 -9.09
C ASP A 409 6.85 -39.79 -9.75
N LYS A 410 6.81 -38.46 -9.61
CA LYS A 410 7.86 -37.52 -10.09
C LYS A 410 8.29 -36.59 -8.95
N PRO A 411 9.33 -36.94 -8.17
CA PRO A 411 9.73 -36.15 -7.00
C PRO A 411 10.24 -34.75 -7.34
N ASP A 412 10.94 -34.61 -8.46
CA ASP A 412 11.58 -33.36 -8.88
C ASP A 412 10.72 -32.52 -9.85
N TYR A 413 9.41 -32.81 -9.98
CA TYR A 413 8.58 -32.28 -11.08
C TYR A 413 8.54 -30.75 -11.18
N PHE A 414 8.63 -30.03 -10.06
CA PHE A 414 8.65 -28.57 -10.02
C PHE A 414 10.05 -27.98 -9.76
N ARG A 415 11.06 -28.84 -9.62
CA ARG A 415 12.46 -28.47 -9.36
C ARG A 415 13.30 -28.48 -10.63
N ILE A 416 12.97 -29.33 -11.60
CA ILE A 416 13.73 -29.52 -12.83
C ILE A 416 12.88 -29.13 -14.04
N ASP A 417 13.42 -28.29 -14.92
CA ASP A 417 12.77 -27.95 -16.20
C ASP A 417 12.77 -29.19 -17.12
N PRO A 418 11.60 -29.67 -17.60
CA PRO A 418 11.53 -30.82 -18.48
C PRO A 418 12.19 -30.62 -19.86
N ASN A 419 12.52 -29.39 -20.25
CA ASN A 419 13.11 -29.07 -21.55
C ASN A 419 14.65 -29.05 -21.52
N THR A 420 15.25 -28.40 -20.51
CA THR A 420 16.72 -28.29 -20.35
C THR A 420 17.32 -29.31 -19.39
N GLY A 421 16.54 -29.85 -18.45
CA GLY A 421 17.03 -30.73 -17.39
C GLY A 421 17.81 -30.03 -16.26
N MET A 422 17.80 -28.70 -16.22
CA MET A 422 18.45 -27.89 -15.17
C MET A 422 17.51 -27.64 -13.97
N GLU A 423 18.05 -27.20 -12.84
CA GLU A 423 17.21 -26.68 -11.73
C GLU A 423 16.53 -25.36 -12.14
N VAL A 424 15.27 -25.20 -11.76
CA VAL A 424 14.47 -23.99 -12.02
C VAL A 424 14.62 -23.01 -10.85
N ASP A 425 15.04 -21.79 -11.14
CA ASP A 425 14.84 -20.67 -10.23
C ASP A 425 13.47 -20.01 -10.49
N PHE A 426 12.79 -19.59 -9.43
CA PHE A 426 11.60 -18.77 -9.52
C PHE A 426 11.90 -17.37 -10.06
N HIS A 427 13.08 -16.82 -9.75
CA HIS A 427 13.43 -15.45 -10.10
C HIS A 427 13.47 -15.22 -11.61
N ASP A 428 13.86 -16.20 -12.41
CA ASP A 428 13.85 -16.13 -13.87
C ASP A 428 12.43 -15.85 -14.39
N HIS A 429 11.45 -16.66 -13.95
CA HIS A 429 10.03 -16.49 -14.30
C HIS A 429 9.42 -15.17 -13.82
N TYR A 430 9.88 -14.67 -12.67
CA TYR A 430 9.39 -13.42 -12.09
C TYR A 430 9.98 -12.19 -12.79
N LEU A 431 11.28 -12.19 -13.10
CA LEU A 431 11.96 -11.11 -13.83
C LEU A 431 11.46 -10.99 -15.27
N ASP A 432 11.21 -12.11 -15.96
CA ASP A 432 10.54 -12.15 -17.26
C ASP A 432 9.18 -11.41 -17.21
N PHE A 433 8.39 -11.66 -16.15
CA PHE A 433 7.09 -11.02 -15.97
C PHE A 433 7.19 -9.54 -15.56
N ILE A 434 8.14 -9.16 -14.70
CA ILE A 434 8.43 -7.74 -14.39
C ILE A 434 8.70 -6.98 -15.68
N GLY A 435 9.51 -7.54 -16.59
CA GLY A 435 9.76 -6.95 -17.89
C GLY A 435 8.50 -6.83 -18.76
N LYS A 436 7.66 -7.88 -18.83
CA LYS A 436 6.36 -7.84 -19.54
C LYS A 436 5.46 -6.73 -18.97
N TYR A 437 5.28 -6.69 -17.66
CA TYR A 437 4.41 -5.75 -16.97
C TYR A 437 4.91 -4.31 -17.09
N SER A 438 6.23 -4.10 -16.94
CA SER A 438 6.86 -2.80 -17.13
C SER A 438 6.59 -2.25 -18.54
N ARG A 439 6.86 -3.05 -19.58
CA ARG A 439 6.58 -2.68 -20.98
C ARG A 439 5.09 -2.46 -21.24
N ALA A 440 4.21 -3.25 -20.63
CA ALA A 440 2.76 -3.11 -20.74
C ALA A 440 2.27 -1.76 -20.18
N ILE A 441 2.58 -1.43 -18.91
CA ILE A 441 2.19 -0.16 -18.29
C ILE A 441 2.87 1.03 -18.98
N GLN A 442 4.17 0.94 -19.29
CA GLN A 442 4.91 2.02 -19.92
C GLN A 442 4.49 2.27 -21.37
N SER A 443 3.88 1.30 -22.08
CA SER A 443 3.27 1.58 -23.40
C SER A 443 2.11 2.58 -23.33
N VAL A 444 1.45 2.69 -22.17
CA VAL A 444 0.34 3.62 -21.92
C VAL A 444 0.83 4.90 -21.22
N LEU A 445 1.74 4.74 -20.26
CA LEU A 445 2.34 5.77 -19.41
C LEU A 445 3.88 5.68 -19.49
N PRO A 446 4.55 6.22 -20.54
CA PRO A 446 5.98 5.99 -20.87
C PRO A 446 7.05 6.44 -19.87
N SER A 447 6.63 6.82 -18.68
CA SER A 447 7.44 7.43 -17.63
C SER A 447 6.82 7.21 -16.24
N ALA A 448 5.89 6.26 -16.13
CA ALA A 448 5.44 5.69 -14.86
C ALA A 448 6.58 4.91 -14.21
N PHE A 449 6.71 5.03 -12.89
CA PHE A 449 7.52 4.11 -12.11
C PHE A 449 6.90 2.72 -12.11
N VAL A 450 7.76 1.70 -12.07
CA VAL A 450 7.38 0.31 -11.87
C VAL A 450 8.00 -0.14 -10.56
N PHE A 451 7.14 -0.39 -9.56
CA PHE A 451 7.56 -0.80 -8.22
C PHE A 451 7.65 -2.34 -8.16
N VAL A 452 8.76 -2.84 -7.61
CA VAL A 452 9.13 -4.27 -7.66
C VAL A 452 9.50 -4.77 -6.27
N GLU A 453 8.70 -5.69 -5.75
CA GLU A 453 8.93 -6.39 -4.49
C GLU A 453 9.82 -7.64 -4.68
N PRO A 454 10.58 -8.07 -3.65
CA PRO A 454 11.10 -9.43 -3.56
C PRO A 454 10.02 -10.42 -3.10
N VAL A 455 10.31 -11.72 -3.13
CA VAL A 455 9.50 -12.71 -2.37
C VAL A 455 9.60 -12.39 -0.87
N PRO A 456 8.50 -12.39 -0.10
CA PRO A 456 8.53 -12.00 1.31
C PRO A 456 9.57 -12.76 2.16
N ASN A 457 10.46 -12.00 2.82
CA ASN A 457 11.58 -12.47 3.66
C ASN A 457 12.81 -13.07 2.92
N GLU A 458 12.75 -13.20 1.60
CA GLU A 458 13.89 -13.57 0.77
C GLU A 458 14.75 -12.34 0.39
N PRO A 459 15.96 -12.53 -0.19
CA PRO A 459 16.78 -11.44 -0.70
C PRO A 459 16.13 -10.66 -1.85
N ALA A 460 16.70 -9.50 -2.17
CA ALA A 460 16.38 -8.77 -3.39
C ALA A 460 16.68 -9.64 -4.63
N PRO A 461 15.82 -9.66 -5.67
CA PRO A 461 16.07 -10.40 -6.90
C PRO A 461 17.33 -9.88 -7.61
N VAL A 462 18.11 -10.76 -8.23
CA VAL A 462 19.36 -10.41 -8.92
C VAL A 462 19.07 -10.03 -10.37
N TRP A 463 19.37 -8.79 -10.74
CA TRP A 463 19.14 -8.23 -12.06
C TRP A 463 20.38 -8.41 -12.93
N GLY A 464 20.26 -9.16 -14.02
CA GLY A 464 21.32 -9.29 -15.02
C GLY A 464 21.32 -8.15 -16.05
N PRO A 465 22.31 -8.11 -16.98
CA PRO A 465 22.48 -7.02 -17.95
C PRO A 465 21.31 -6.81 -18.93
N GLU A 466 20.50 -7.86 -19.13
CA GLU A 466 19.26 -7.84 -19.93
C GLU A 466 18.06 -7.25 -19.17
N HIS A 467 18.09 -7.26 -17.84
CA HIS A 467 17.05 -6.71 -16.96
C HIS A 467 17.34 -5.24 -16.67
N HIS A 468 17.16 -4.37 -17.66
CA HIS A 468 17.60 -2.97 -17.62
C HIS A 468 16.47 -1.96 -17.89
N GLU A 469 15.28 -2.21 -17.35
CA GLU A 469 14.16 -1.28 -17.36
C GLU A 469 14.46 0.06 -16.66
N GLU A 470 14.08 1.18 -17.30
CA GLU A 470 14.10 2.52 -16.71
C GLU A 470 12.90 2.75 -15.79
N ASN A 471 13.03 3.68 -14.84
CA ASN A 471 12.01 4.01 -13.83
C ASN A 471 11.57 2.85 -12.91
N ILE A 472 12.45 1.87 -12.66
CA ILE A 472 12.25 0.83 -11.65
C ILE A 472 12.50 1.38 -10.24
N VAL A 473 11.64 0.99 -9.29
CA VAL A 473 11.79 1.22 -7.85
C VAL A 473 11.81 -0.14 -7.13
N TYR A 474 12.78 -0.36 -6.25
CA TYR A 474 12.80 -1.52 -5.37
C TYR A 474 11.89 -1.25 -4.16
N ALA A 475 10.88 -2.09 -3.93
CA ALA A 475 9.72 -1.79 -3.08
C ALA A 475 9.54 -2.68 -1.80
N PRO A 476 10.60 -3.24 -1.19
CA PRO A 476 10.48 -4.36 -0.23
C PRO A 476 9.71 -4.04 1.05
N HIS A 477 9.07 -5.05 1.62
CA HIS A 477 8.38 -4.96 2.91
C HIS A 477 9.29 -5.22 4.11
N TRP A 478 8.95 -4.66 5.28
CA TRP A 478 9.63 -4.99 6.53
C TRP A 478 8.72 -4.90 7.77
N TYR A 479 8.74 -5.98 8.57
CA TYR A 479 8.03 -6.10 9.85
C TYR A 479 8.89 -6.82 10.91
N ASP A 480 8.71 -6.49 12.18
CA ASP A 480 9.21 -7.33 13.29
C ASP A 480 8.35 -8.61 13.40
N LEU A 481 8.82 -9.67 12.76
CA LEU A 481 8.16 -10.98 12.73
C LEU A 481 7.86 -11.56 14.13
N HIS A 482 8.67 -11.26 15.15
CA HIS A 482 8.43 -11.78 16.50
C HIS A 482 7.23 -11.06 17.14
N SER A 483 7.27 -9.72 17.11
CA SER A 483 6.23 -8.86 17.69
C SER A 483 4.90 -9.00 16.93
N LEU A 484 4.97 -9.17 15.60
CA LEU A 484 3.85 -9.50 14.72
C LEU A 484 3.22 -10.87 15.07
N PHE A 485 4.01 -11.95 15.05
CA PHE A 485 3.50 -13.31 15.26
C PHE A 485 2.93 -13.52 16.66
N ASN A 486 3.48 -12.85 17.69
CA ASN A 486 3.01 -12.96 19.07
C ASN A 486 1.98 -11.89 19.46
N LYS A 487 1.73 -10.88 18.62
CA LYS A 487 0.91 -9.68 18.94
C LYS A 487 1.31 -9.08 20.29
N SER A 488 2.61 -8.82 20.48
CA SER A 488 3.16 -8.35 21.75
C SER A 488 4.46 -7.56 21.60
N PHE A 489 4.60 -6.45 22.33
CA PHE A 489 5.84 -5.68 22.43
C PHE A 489 5.93 -4.99 23.79
N ASP A 490 6.97 -5.31 24.60
CA ASP A 490 7.23 -4.64 25.88
C ASP A 490 8.44 -3.68 25.85
N GLY A 491 9.16 -3.63 24.72
CA GLY A 491 10.34 -2.80 24.52
C GLY A 491 11.58 -3.23 25.31
N ARG A 492 11.58 -4.39 25.98
CA ARG A 492 12.72 -4.88 26.76
C ARG A 492 13.64 -5.82 25.99
N ILE A 493 13.07 -6.70 25.16
CA ILE A 493 13.80 -7.67 24.34
C ILE A 493 13.19 -7.71 22.94
N THR A 494 14.03 -7.65 21.91
CA THR A 494 13.62 -7.86 20.51
C THR A 494 14.59 -8.81 19.82
N HIS A 495 14.10 -9.61 18.87
CA HIS A 495 14.90 -10.60 18.16
C HIS A 495 15.04 -10.28 16.66
N ASP A 496 16.19 -10.63 16.10
CA ASP A 496 16.44 -10.67 14.65
C ASP A 496 16.00 -12.04 14.11
N VAL A 497 14.71 -12.19 13.80
CA VAL A 497 14.10 -13.47 13.40
C VAL A 497 14.63 -13.97 12.05
N GLN A 498 14.87 -13.07 11.10
CA GLN A 498 15.47 -13.42 9.81
C GLN A 498 16.94 -13.83 9.97
N GLY A 499 17.68 -13.20 10.89
CA GLY A 499 19.01 -13.67 11.29
C GLY A 499 18.96 -15.07 11.92
N LEU A 500 18.01 -15.32 12.84
CA LEU A 500 17.83 -16.63 13.48
C LEU A 500 17.56 -17.75 12.48
N SER A 501 16.64 -17.56 11.52
CA SER A 501 16.37 -18.57 10.48
C SER A 501 17.55 -18.78 9.54
N LYS A 502 18.36 -17.73 9.30
CA LYS A 502 19.63 -17.78 8.55
C LYS A 502 20.83 -18.20 9.42
N GLY A 503 20.59 -18.85 10.57
CA GLY A 503 21.61 -19.53 11.39
C GLY A 503 22.37 -18.68 12.40
N LYS A 504 22.01 -17.41 12.59
CA LYS A 504 22.64 -16.49 13.56
C LYS A 504 22.37 -16.99 14.99
N ASN A 505 23.41 -17.01 15.82
CA ASN A 505 23.29 -17.40 17.24
C ASN A 505 22.31 -16.48 17.98
N VAL A 506 21.41 -17.06 18.79
CA VAL A 506 20.41 -16.36 19.61
C VAL A 506 20.99 -15.17 20.38
N PHE A 507 22.17 -15.30 20.99
CA PHE A 507 22.80 -14.19 21.73
C PHE A 507 23.22 -13.02 20.83
N ALA A 508 23.62 -13.28 19.59
CA ALA A 508 23.94 -12.25 18.60
C ALA A 508 22.70 -11.69 17.89
N ALA A 509 21.58 -12.44 17.90
CA ALA A 509 20.29 -12.05 17.35
C ALA A 509 19.34 -11.42 18.39
N THR A 510 19.77 -11.21 19.63
CA THR A 510 18.94 -10.65 20.71
C THR A 510 19.41 -9.25 21.10
N TYR A 511 18.47 -8.32 21.21
CA TYR A 511 18.73 -6.91 21.49
C TYR A 511 17.89 -6.43 22.67
N PHE A 512 18.45 -5.57 23.51
CA PHE A 512 17.88 -5.18 24.81
C PHE A 512 17.49 -3.70 24.88
N GLY A 513 16.29 -3.43 25.40
CA GLY A 513 15.71 -2.09 25.52
C GLY A 513 15.31 -1.47 24.17
N LEU A 514 14.64 -0.31 24.20
CA LEU A 514 14.23 0.43 22.99
C LEU A 514 15.42 0.82 22.10
N ASN A 515 16.60 1.09 22.69
CA ASN A 515 17.83 1.33 21.93
C ASN A 515 18.37 0.06 21.27
N GLY A 516 18.14 -1.11 21.88
CA GLY A 516 18.36 -2.41 21.24
C GLY A 516 17.42 -2.63 20.07
N ALA A 517 16.12 -2.37 20.24
CA ALA A 517 15.11 -2.45 19.17
C ALA A 517 15.50 -1.57 17.96
N ARG A 518 15.79 -0.28 18.19
CA ARG A 518 16.29 0.64 17.13
C ARG A 518 17.56 0.12 16.45
N LYS A 519 18.50 -0.48 17.19
CA LYS A 519 19.73 -1.08 16.62
C LYS A 519 19.43 -2.34 15.80
N ASN A 520 18.48 -3.17 16.23
CA ASN A 520 18.01 -4.36 15.52
C ASN A 520 17.40 -3.97 14.16
N TYR A 521 16.34 -3.16 14.21
CA TYR A 521 15.57 -2.78 13.03
C TYR A 521 16.40 -1.92 12.06
N LYS A 522 17.26 -1.01 12.56
CA LYS A 522 18.20 -0.26 11.70
C LYS A 522 19.13 -1.20 10.93
N GLY A 523 19.62 -2.25 11.57
CA GLY A 523 20.48 -3.25 10.93
C GLY A 523 19.76 -4.03 9.83
N GLN A 524 18.54 -4.52 10.11
CA GLN A 524 17.74 -5.26 9.11
C GLN A 524 17.40 -4.39 7.90
N LEU A 525 16.92 -3.17 8.12
CA LEU A 525 16.61 -2.21 7.05
C LEU A 525 17.86 -1.77 6.27
N SER A 526 19.03 -1.67 6.92
CA SER A 526 20.30 -1.40 6.22
C SER A 526 20.69 -2.57 5.31
N ASN A 527 20.48 -3.81 5.75
CA ASN A 527 20.73 -4.98 4.93
C ASN A 527 19.82 -5.00 3.69
N ILE A 528 18.51 -4.74 3.85
CA ILE A 528 17.54 -4.67 2.74
C ILE A 528 17.94 -3.60 1.72
N LEU A 529 18.34 -2.42 2.18
CA LEU A 529 18.83 -1.35 1.32
C LEU A 529 20.11 -1.75 0.57
N ASN A 530 21.08 -2.36 1.26
CA ASN A 530 22.35 -2.74 0.66
C ASN A 530 22.20 -3.90 -0.34
N THR A 531 21.34 -4.90 -0.07
CA THR A 531 21.07 -5.98 -1.03
C THR A 531 20.27 -5.49 -2.23
N GLY A 532 19.34 -4.56 -2.05
CA GLY A 532 18.68 -3.86 -3.17
C GLY A 532 19.70 -3.18 -4.09
N LEU A 533 20.60 -2.36 -3.52
CA LEU A 533 21.64 -1.66 -4.27
C LEU A 533 22.66 -2.59 -4.96
N GLN A 534 22.86 -3.81 -4.44
CA GLN A 534 23.76 -4.82 -5.01
C GLN A 534 23.08 -5.66 -6.11
N ASN A 535 21.82 -6.06 -5.89
CA ASN A 535 21.15 -7.06 -6.72
C ASN A 535 20.24 -6.42 -7.78
N VAL A 536 19.48 -5.36 -7.42
CA VAL A 536 18.61 -4.58 -8.34
C VAL A 536 19.37 -3.37 -8.92
N GLY A 537 20.53 -3.04 -8.33
CA GLY A 537 21.41 -1.95 -8.73
C GLY A 537 21.04 -0.60 -8.13
N ASN A 538 21.65 0.47 -8.64
CA ASN A 538 21.50 1.84 -8.13
C ASN A 538 20.15 2.47 -8.54
N LYS A 539 19.04 1.90 -8.05
CA LYS A 539 17.64 2.35 -8.23
C LYS A 539 17.09 2.89 -6.89
N PRO A 540 16.02 3.72 -6.88
CA PRO A 540 15.38 4.13 -5.64
C PRO A 540 14.86 2.94 -4.82
N CYS A 541 14.91 3.07 -3.49
CA CYS A 541 14.37 2.09 -2.56
C CYS A 541 13.29 2.75 -1.68
N LEU A 542 12.10 2.14 -1.67
CA LEU A 542 10.95 2.53 -0.86
C LEU A 542 10.45 1.30 -0.12
N ILE A 543 10.16 1.43 1.18
CA ILE A 543 9.58 0.33 1.95
C ILE A 543 8.06 0.34 1.73
N GLY A 544 7.56 -0.57 0.89
CA GLY A 544 6.15 -0.61 0.45
C GLY A 544 5.18 -0.81 1.62
N GLU A 545 5.58 -1.66 2.56
CA GLU A 545 4.90 -1.86 3.84
C GLU A 545 5.86 -1.91 5.01
N CYS A 546 5.52 -1.16 6.05
CA CYS A 546 6.02 -1.35 7.40
C CYS A 546 4.97 -0.85 8.41
N GLY A 547 4.91 -1.49 9.57
CA GLY A 547 3.90 -1.13 10.56
C GLY A 547 4.00 -1.94 11.85
N ILE A 548 3.03 -1.74 12.73
CA ILE A 548 2.86 -2.52 13.97
C ILE A 548 1.38 -2.90 14.12
N PRO A 549 1.05 -4.08 14.67
CA PRO A 549 -0.33 -4.38 15.00
C PRO A 549 -0.81 -3.44 16.11
N MET A 550 -2.02 -2.91 15.98
CA MET A 550 -2.66 -2.09 16.99
C MET A 550 -3.25 -2.95 18.12
N ASP A 551 -3.54 -4.22 17.87
CA ASP A 551 -4.08 -5.14 18.87
C ASP A 551 -3.04 -5.82 19.79
N ILE A 552 -1.78 -5.36 19.76
CA ILE A 552 -0.72 -5.87 20.64
C ILE A 552 -1.07 -5.82 22.13
N ASN A 553 -0.37 -6.66 22.91
CA ASN A 553 -0.42 -6.67 24.37
C ASN A 553 -1.85 -6.87 24.91
N GLN A 554 -2.61 -7.79 24.30
CA GLN A 554 -3.98 -8.14 24.70
C GLN A 554 -4.97 -6.96 24.61
N ARG A 555 -4.86 -6.15 23.54
CA ARG A 555 -5.78 -5.03 23.21
C ARG A 555 -5.98 -3.99 24.33
N GLN A 556 -5.09 -3.92 25.32
CA GLN A 556 -5.30 -3.07 26.50
C GLN A 556 -5.45 -1.58 26.16
N ALA A 557 -4.74 -1.09 25.14
CA ALA A 557 -4.86 0.29 24.66
C ALA A 557 -6.29 0.65 24.19
N PHE A 558 -7.07 -0.31 23.71
CA PHE A 558 -8.45 -0.07 23.24
C PHE A 558 -9.43 0.14 24.40
N LEU A 559 -9.02 -0.24 25.62
CA LEU A 559 -9.79 -0.05 26.85
C LEU A 559 -9.31 1.17 27.65
N SER A 560 -8.03 1.53 27.54
CA SER A 560 -7.41 2.61 28.33
C SER A 560 -7.16 3.91 27.57
N GLY A 561 -7.13 3.89 26.22
CA GLY A 561 -6.59 4.97 25.40
C GLY A 561 -5.05 5.10 25.46
N ASP A 562 -4.36 4.24 26.22
CA ASP A 562 -2.90 4.32 26.40
C ASP A 562 -2.14 3.57 25.30
N TYR A 563 -1.85 4.29 24.21
CA TYR A 563 -1.01 3.85 23.10
C TYR A 563 0.50 4.07 23.35
N GLN A 564 0.97 4.20 24.60
CA GLN A 564 2.39 4.43 24.89
C GLN A 564 3.31 3.27 24.47
N TYR A 565 2.83 2.02 24.49
CA TYR A 565 3.62 0.88 24.00
C TYR A 565 3.75 0.91 22.48
N HIS A 566 2.64 1.15 21.77
CA HIS A 566 2.56 1.32 20.33
C HIS A 566 3.46 2.46 19.86
N SER A 567 3.41 3.61 20.53
CA SER A 567 4.23 4.77 20.21
C SER A 567 5.73 4.48 20.38
N LYS A 568 6.12 3.72 21.41
CA LYS A 568 7.52 3.29 21.62
C LYS A 568 7.99 2.25 20.60
N PHE A 569 7.08 1.38 20.15
CA PHE A 569 7.37 0.39 19.11
C PHE A 569 7.48 1.03 17.73
N LEU A 570 6.48 1.82 17.33
CA LEU A 570 6.43 2.50 16.04
C LEU A 570 7.53 3.57 15.92
N ASP A 571 7.90 4.26 17.00
CA ASP A 571 9.09 5.12 16.99
C ASP A 571 10.39 4.33 16.79
N ALA A 572 10.50 3.12 17.33
CA ALA A 572 11.66 2.27 17.09
C ALA A 572 11.73 1.80 15.62
N VAL A 573 10.59 1.56 14.96
CA VAL A 573 10.51 1.26 13.52
C VAL A 573 10.85 2.50 12.67
N LEU A 574 10.14 3.60 12.90
CA LEU A 574 10.29 4.84 12.14
C LEU A 574 11.71 5.41 12.25
N SER A 575 12.27 5.53 13.46
CA SER A 575 13.65 6.01 13.62
C SER A 575 14.70 5.10 12.96
N SER A 576 14.40 3.83 12.69
CA SER A 576 15.26 2.91 11.95
C SER A 576 15.15 3.02 10.42
N LEU A 577 13.99 3.40 9.89
CA LEU A 577 13.82 3.81 8.48
C LEU A 577 14.53 5.14 8.21
N GLU A 578 14.33 6.09 9.11
CA GLU A 578 14.95 7.42 9.12
C GLU A 578 16.48 7.32 9.13
N ALA A 579 17.03 6.52 10.04
CA ALA A 579 18.47 6.32 10.16
C ALA A 579 19.13 5.53 9.01
N ASN A 580 18.35 5.09 8.00
CA ASN A 580 18.80 4.52 6.72
C ASN A 580 18.46 5.39 5.50
N LEU A 581 17.80 6.54 5.69
CA LEU A 581 17.34 7.45 4.64
C LEU A 581 16.42 6.76 3.61
N LEU A 582 15.52 5.90 4.11
CA LEU A 582 14.52 5.19 3.31
C LEU A 582 13.23 6.02 3.16
N SER A 583 12.64 5.96 1.97
CA SER A 583 11.24 6.33 1.77
C SER A 583 10.33 5.17 2.22
N PHE A 584 9.09 5.42 2.63
CA PHE A 584 8.21 4.35 3.13
C PHE A 584 6.71 4.70 3.07
N THR A 585 5.89 3.65 2.98
CA THR A 585 4.43 3.70 3.14
C THR A 585 4.02 2.80 4.31
N LEU A 586 3.38 3.41 5.33
CA LEU A 586 2.95 2.68 6.53
C LEU A 586 1.77 1.75 6.24
N TRP A 587 1.79 0.53 6.78
CA TRP A 587 0.63 -0.35 6.84
C TRP A 587 -0.14 -0.10 8.15
N ASN A 588 -1.34 0.48 8.14
CA ASN A 588 -2.03 1.12 7.00
C ASN A 588 -2.80 2.38 7.46
N TYR A 589 -3.50 3.08 6.55
CA TYR A 589 -4.60 3.98 6.92
C TYR A 589 -5.92 3.42 6.34
N ASN A 590 -6.88 3.04 7.18
CA ASN A 590 -8.12 2.38 6.80
C ASN A 590 -9.30 3.15 7.40
N ALA A 591 -10.10 3.78 6.53
CA ALA A 591 -11.21 4.63 6.93
C ALA A 591 -12.32 3.91 7.71
N THR A 592 -12.44 2.59 7.56
CA THR A 592 -13.49 1.76 8.19
C THR A 592 -12.90 0.78 9.21
N ASN A 593 -11.81 1.14 9.89
CA ASN A 593 -11.24 0.31 10.96
C ASN A 593 -12.05 0.49 12.27
N ASP A 594 -12.50 -0.61 12.86
CA ASP A 594 -13.15 -0.66 14.18
C ASP A 594 -12.18 -1.26 15.23
N ASN A 595 -12.49 -1.23 16.53
CA ASN A 595 -11.63 -1.86 17.56
C ASN A 595 -11.99 -3.33 17.88
N THR A 596 -12.92 -3.92 17.12
CA THR A 596 -13.48 -5.26 17.33
C THR A 596 -12.89 -6.27 16.33
N HIS A 597 -13.14 -6.02 15.05
CA HIS A 597 -12.69 -6.74 13.86
C HIS A 597 -11.45 -6.10 13.21
N GLY A 598 -11.08 -4.88 13.61
CA GLY A 598 -9.86 -4.21 13.15
C GLY A 598 -10.01 -3.73 11.70
N ASP A 599 -9.15 -4.23 10.82
CA ASP A 599 -9.17 -3.96 9.38
C ASP A 599 -10.34 -4.69 8.66
N HIS A 600 -11.22 -5.39 9.38
CA HIS A 600 -12.29 -6.30 8.90
C HIS A 600 -11.80 -7.53 8.12
N TRP A 601 -10.53 -7.53 7.71
CA TRP A 601 -9.87 -8.59 6.96
C TRP A 601 -9.04 -9.50 7.88
N ASN A 602 -9.32 -10.80 7.85
CA ASN A 602 -8.63 -11.89 8.55
C ASN A 602 -8.26 -11.70 10.04
N GLY A 603 -8.95 -10.80 10.76
CA GLY A 603 -8.65 -10.47 12.15
C GLY A 603 -7.39 -9.62 12.33
N GLU A 604 -6.93 -8.97 11.26
CA GLU A 604 -5.85 -7.99 11.31
C GLU A 604 -6.34 -6.66 11.88
N ASP A 605 -5.42 -5.89 12.44
CA ASP A 605 -5.68 -4.55 12.98
C ASP A 605 -4.34 -3.81 13.03
N PHE A 606 -4.01 -3.08 11.98
CA PHE A 606 -2.75 -2.33 11.85
C PHE A 606 -2.96 -0.82 11.75
N SER A 607 -4.19 -0.38 11.51
CA SER A 607 -4.39 0.97 10.98
C SER A 607 -4.00 2.09 11.95
N ILE A 608 -3.32 3.13 11.47
CA ILE A 608 -3.04 4.34 12.26
C ILE A 608 -4.29 5.20 12.50
N PHE A 609 -5.48 4.71 12.12
CA PHE A 609 -6.78 5.35 12.32
C PHE A 609 -7.82 4.32 12.78
N SER A 610 -8.71 4.71 13.68
CA SER A 610 -9.92 3.98 14.10
C SER A 610 -10.79 4.95 14.91
N LEU A 611 -12.04 5.17 14.50
CA LEU A 611 -12.96 6.09 15.20
C LEU A 611 -13.38 5.56 16.58
N ASP A 612 -13.39 4.24 16.77
CA ASP A 612 -13.63 3.57 18.05
C ASP A 612 -12.53 3.83 19.10
N SER A 613 -11.36 4.33 18.68
CA SER A 613 -10.24 4.58 19.58
C SER A 613 -10.66 5.52 20.71
N PRO A 614 -10.48 5.15 21.99
CA PRO A 614 -10.64 6.10 23.08
C PRO A 614 -9.68 7.25 22.85
N GLN A 615 -10.22 8.43 22.53
CA GLN A 615 -9.38 9.59 22.25
C GLN A 615 -8.57 9.92 23.51
N PRO A 616 -7.27 10.20 23.41
CA PRO A 616 -6.48 10.57 24.57
C PRO A 616 -7.06 11.84 25.17
N SER A 617 -7.70 11.73 26.34
CA SER A 617 -8.21 12.89 27.07
C SER A 617 -7.06 13.87 27.25
N PRO A 618 -7.21 15.16 26.86
CA PRO A 618 -6.09 16.10 26.77
C PRO A 618 -5.38 16.16 28.13
N SER A 619 -4.16 15.62 28.18
CA SER A 619 -3.64 15.10 29.44
C SER A 619 -3.38 16.24 30.43
N PRO A 620 -4.10 16.30 31.58
CA PRO A 620 -3.89 17.35 32.55
C PRO A 620 -2.50 17.19 33.15
N SER A 621 -1.63 18.17 32.93
CA SER A 621 -0.24 18.09 33.35
C SER A 621 -0.12 18.00 34.88
N ARG A 622 0.29 16.83 35.37
CA ARG A 622 0.64 16.54 36.78
C ARG A 622 -0.51 16.67 37.80
N MET A 623 -0.87 15.54 38.39
CA MET A 623 -0.67 15.38 39.84
C MET A 623 -0.11 13.99 40.14
N GLY A 624 0.86 13.91 41.06
CA GLY A 624 1.38 12.65 41.55
C GLY A 624 0.44 12.05 42.58
N SER A 625 0.21 10.74 42.52
CA SER A 625 -0.38 9.95 43.60
C SER A 625 0.31 8.58 43.64
N PRO A 626 0.45 7.93 44.81
CA PRO A 626 1.24 6.70 44.92
C PRO A 626 0.63 5.56 44.09
N MET A 627 1.48 4.81 43.38
CA MET A 627 1.02 3.57 42.75
C MET A 627 0.60 2.55 43.83
N PRO A 628 -0.51 1.82 43.63
CA PRO A 628 -0.81 0.62 44.43
C PRO A 628 0.32 -0.40 44.31
N ASP A 629 0.62 -1.11 45.41
CA ASP A 629 1.70 -2.12 45.43
C ASP A 629 1.44 -3.24 44.40
N GLN A 630 2.42 -3.49 43.53
CA GLN A 630 2.35 -4.46 42.43
C GLN A 630 2.23 -5.93 42.88
N ARG A 631 2.20 -6.21 44.18
CA ARG A 631 2.18 -7.56 44.75
C ARG A 631 0.81 -8.23 44.82
N THR A 632 -0.29 -7.48 44.82
CA THR A 632 -1.65 -8.03 45.03
C THR A 632 -2.34 -8.51 43.74
N LEU A 633 -2.17 -7.79 42.61
CA LEU A 633 -2.85 -8.10 41.34
C LEU A 633 -2.49 -9.49 40.77
N ARG A 634 -1.31 -10.03 41.09
CA ARG A 634 -0.85 -11.33 40.57
C ARG A 634 -1.63 -12.55 41.10
N GLN A 635 -2.50 -12.36 42.10
CA GLN A 635 -3.30 -13.44 42.71
C GLN A 635 -4.75 -13.53 42.21
N GLN A 636 -5.28 -12.50 41.53
CA GLN A 636 -6.69 -12.48 41.08
C GLN A 636 -6.91 -12.97 39.64
N ALA A 637 -5.84 -13.08 38.85
CA ALA A 637 -5.86 -13.55 37.45
C ALA A 637 -6.62 -14.88 37.18
N PRO A 638 -6.65 -15.90 38.07
CA PRO A 638 -7.32 -17.17 37.76
C PRO A 638 -8.85 -17.09 37.60
N ASN A 639 -9.50 -16.08 38.17
CA ASN A 639 -10.96 -16.03 38.25
C ASN A 639 -11.63 -15.16 37.18
N PHE A 640 -10.93 -14.17 36.62
CA PHE A 640 -11.52 -13.25 35.63
C PHE A 640 -11.99 -13.97 34.35
N ALA A 641 -11.22 -14.94 33.86
CA ALA A 641 -11.58 -15.75 32.70
C ALA A 641 -12.89 -16.55 32.91
N LYS A 642 -13.17 -17.01 34.14
CA LYS A 642 -14.45 -17.67 34.45
C LYS A 642 -15.63 -16.69 34.42
N GLU A 643 -15.47 -15.49 34.95
CA GLU A 643 -16.58 -14.52 35.00
C GLU A 643 -16.88 -13.92 33.61
N VAL A 644 -15.87 -13.77 32.75
CA VAL A 644 -16.06 -13.43 31.32
C VAL A 644 -16.79 -14.55 30.57
N MET A 645 -16.36 -15.81 30.71
CA MET A 645 -17.06 -16.99 30.15
C MET A 645 -18.53 -17.03 30.59
N LYS A 646 -18.79 -16.76 31.88
CA LYS A 646 -20.13 -16.81 32.49
C LYS A 646 -21.05 -15.67 32.03
N ARG A 647 -20.49 -14.49 31.67
CA ARG A 647 -21.23 -13.40 31.02
C ARG A 647 -21.52 -13.70 29.55
N ALA A 648 -20.56 -14.25 28.80
CA ALA A 648 -20.78 -14.70 27.42
C ALA A 648 -21.83 -15.84 27.34
N ALA A 649 -21.90 -16.70 28.37
CA ALA A 649 -22.87 -17.79 28.46
C ALA A 649 -24.28 -17.35 28.93
N SER A 650 -24.50 -16.08 29.30
CA SER A 650 -25.81 -15.59 29.77
C SER A 650 -26.51 -14.64 28.78
N THR A 651 -25.97 -14.47 27.57
CA THR A 651 -26.61 -13.75 26.46
C THR A 651 -27.20 -14.67 25.37
N ASN A 652 -27.01 -16.00 25.49
CA ASN A 652 -27.61 -17.00 24.60
C ASN A 652 -28.58 -17.90 25.38
N ASP A 653 -29.80 -17.41 25.61
CA ASP A 653 -30.94 -18.25 25.98
C ASP A 653 -32.14 -17.91 25.07
N PHE A 654 -32.12 -18.50 23.86
CA PHE A 654 -33.14 -18.27 22.84
C PHE A 654 -33.37 -19.52 21.97
N SER A 655 -33.39 -20.70 22.60
CA SER A 655 -33.60 -21.97 21.89
C SER A 655 -34.33 -23.03 22.72
N ASP A 656 -35.60 -22.79 23.06
CA ASP A 656 -36.51 -23.87 23.50
C ASP A 656 -37.98 -23.68 23.08
N ARG A 657 -38.21 -23.50 21.77
CA ARG A 657 -39.53 -23.67 21.12
C ARG A 657 -39.38 -24.31 19.74
N MET A 658 -40.22 -25.31 19.46
CA MET A 658 -40.10 -26.34 18.39
C MET A 658 -39.03 -27.40 18.68
N GLN A 659 -39.31 -28.71 18.70
CA GLN A 659 -40.52 -29.48 18.35
C GLN A 659 -40.89 -30.42 19.54
N ILE A 660 -42.09 -30.99 19.70
CA ILE A 660 -42.69 -32.05 18.88
C ILE A 660 -44.21 -32.11 19.12
N GLN A 661 -45.01 -32.27 18.07
CA GLN A 661 -46.37 -32.84 18.17
C GLN A 661 -46.32 -34.34 17.83
N ARG A 662 -46.71 -35.21 18.76
CA ARG A 662 -47.41 -36.50 18.48
C ARG A 662 -48.08 -37.06 19.74
N HIS A 663 -49.20 -37.75 19.55
CA HIS A 663 -50.23 -38.04 20.57
C HIS A 663 -49.75 -38.90 21.76
N GLY A 664 -50.37 -38.72 22.95
CA GLY A 664 -49.90 -39.36 24.19
C GLY A 664 -50.89 -39.65 25.35
N SER A 665 -52.20 -39.40 25.24
CA SER A 665 -53.26 -39.99 26.12
C SER A 665 -53.18 -39.84 27.67
N LYS A 666 -54.17 -39.12 28.26
CA LYS A 666 -54.72 -39.29 29.65
C LYS A 666 -53.79 -38.89 30.83
N THR A 667 -54.24 -38.52 32.03
CA THR A 667 -55.57 -38.19 32.64
C THR A 667 -55.33 -37.47 33.98
N GLN A 668 -56.25 -36.59 34.41
CA GLN A 668 -56.64 -36.28 35.82
C GLN A 668 -55.54 -35.92 36.87
N SER A 669 -55.74 -34.98 37.80
CA SER A 669 -56.90 -34.15 38.18
C SER A 669 -56.46 -32.94 39.05
N GLU A 670 -57.41 -32.04 39.37
CA GLU A 670 -57.75 -31.51 40.73
C GLU A 670 -56.66 -31.61 41.83
N ASN A 671 -56.38 -30.61 42.70
CA ASN A 671 -57.11 -29.42 43.19
C ASN A 671 -56.09 -28.54 44.00
N GLU A 672 -56.34 -27.35 44.61
CA GLU A 672 -57.49 -26.46 44.80
C GLU A 672 -57.02 -25.03 45.24
N LYS A 673 -57.86 -23.99 45.02
CA LYS A 673 -58.14 -22.79 45.88
C LYS A 673 -56.99 -21.89 46.44
N GLN A 674 -57.01 -20.57 46.22
CA GLN A 674 -57.75 -19.49 46.95
C GLN A 674 -57.26 -19.26 48.41
N MET A 675 -57.26 -18.07 49.03
CA MET A 675 -57.88 -16.74 48.78
C MET A 675 -56.96 -15.64 49.43
N VAL A 676 -56.64 -14.47 48.82
CA VAL A 676 -57.40 -13.19 48.65
C VAL A 676 -57.11 -12.11 49.72
N LEU A 677 -57.42 -10.84 49.39
CA LEU A 677 -57.33 -9.55 50.13
C LEU A 677 -56.05 -8.73 49.80
N LYS A 678 -56.16 -7.57 49.09
CA LYS A 678 -56.58 -6.19 49.49
C LYS A 678 -55.35 -5.33 49.89
N ASP A 679 -55.17 -4.03 49.63
CA ASP A 679 -55.92 -2.92 48.99
C ASP A 679 -54.88 -1.84 48.50
N GLU A 680 -55.16 -0.66 47.89
CA GLU A 680 -56.40 0.06 47.52
C GLU A 680 -56.20 0.80 46.15
N PHE A 681 -56.53 2.10 46.02
CA PHE A 681 -56.34 3.02 44.87
C PHE A 681 -55.15 4.01 45.17
N GLU A 682 -54.89 5.22 44.60
CA GLU A 682 -55.56 6.18 43.68
C GLU A 682 -54.51 7.27 43.29
N ASP A 683 -54.37 7.87 42.09
CA ASP A 683 -54.62 7.44 40.70
C ASP A 683 -53.43 8.01 39.82
N VAL A 684 -53.45 8.72 38.68
CA VAL A 684 -54.42 9.38 37.76
C VAL A 684 -53.86 9.32 36.32
N ASP A 685 -54.70 9.14 35.31
CA ASP A 685 -54.41 9.30 33.85
C ASP A 685 -55.69 9.89 33.16
N VAL A 686 -55.82 10.36 31.91
CA VAL A 686 -55.05 10.31 30.64
C VAL A 686 -55.30 11.62 29.87
N ASN A 687 -54.54 11.93 28.79
CA ASN A 687 -55.25 12.26 27.54
C ASN A 687 -54.51 12.00 26.20
N VAL A 688 -55.28 11.51 25.23
CA VAL A 688 -54.95 11.35 23.81
C VAL A 688 -56.21 11.66 23.00
N SER A 689 -56.17 12.61 22.07
CA SER A 689 -56.86 12.58 20.75
C SER A 689 -56.97 13.95 20.08
N SER A 690 -56.70 13.99 18.77
CA SER A 690 -57.69 14.30 17.73
C SER A 690 -57.04 14.24 16.33
N TRP A 691 -57.85 14.01 15.30
CA TRP A 691 -57.44 13.92 13.90
C TRP A 691 -58.06 15.07 13.09
N THR A 692 -57.35 15.52 12.05
CA THR A 692 -57.95 16.07 10.82
C THR A 692 -57.09 15.70 9.62
N GLU A 693 -57.71 15.12 8.60
CA GLU A 693 -57.14 14.94 7.26
C GLU A 693 -57.46 16.20 6.43
N ASP A 694 -56.56 16.61 5.52
CA ASP A 694 -56.95 16.97 4.14
C ASP A 694 -55.72 17.15 3.21
N ASP A 695 -55.90 16.74 1.95
CA ASP A 695 -55.27 17.16 0.68
C ASP A 695 -54.00 18.06 0.70
N THR A 696 -52.91 17.77 -0.04
CA THR A 696 -52.89 17.41 -1.48
C THR A 696 -51.56 16.80 -1.96
N ILE A 697 -51.54 16.24 -3.17
CA ILE A 697 -50.35 15.70 -3.88
C ILE A 697 -49.59 16.80 -4.63
N ALA A 698 -48.25 16.74 -4.64
CA ALA A 698 -47.39 17.40 -5.64
C ALA A 698 -46.11 16.58 -5.88
N GLU A 699 -45.67 16.50 -7.14
CA GLU A 699 -44.48 15.73 -7.59
C GLU A 699 -43.27 16.66 -7.84
N ASP A 700 -42.09 16.03 -7.98
CA ASP A 700 -40.86 16.49 -8.66
C ASP A 700 -40.26 17.90 -8.41
N SER A 701 -39.09 17.91 -7.76
CA SER A 701 -37.91 18.62 -8.29
C SER A 701 -36.60 18.01 -7.77
N PRO A 702 -35.72 17.44 -8.63
CA PRO A 702 -34.43 16.90 -8.22
C PRO A 702 -33.31 17.96 -8.14
N PHE A 703 -33.64 19.26 -8.10
CA PHE A 703 -32.66 20.35 -8.04
C PHE A 703 -33.06 21.46 -7.04
N ASP A 704 -32.63 21.32 -5.79
CA ASP A 704 -32.20 22.48 -5.00
C ASP A 704 -30.66 22.51 -4.94
N ARG A 705 -30.09 23.70 -5.08
CA ARG A 705 -28.64 23.96 -5.17
C ARG A 705 -28.17 24.90 -4.06
N SER A 706 -28.75 24.76 -2.87
CA SER A 706 -28.37 25.45 -1.64
C SER A 706 -27.04 24.96 -1.02
N TYR A 707 -26.50 23.82 -1.48
CA TYR A 707 -25.11 23.40 -1.24
C TYR A 707 -24.12 24.25 -2.06
N PHE A 708 -23.55 25.31 -1.48
CA PHE A 708 -22.15 25.76 -1.66
C PHE A 708 -21.86 27.01 -0.81
N ARG A 709 -21.43 26.80 0.45
CA ARG A 709 -20.59 27.76 1.18
C ARG A 709 -19.89 27.12 2.38
N PHE A 710 -18.62 26.77 2.18
CA PHE A 710 -17.63 26.59 3.24
C PHE A 710 -16.43 27.46 2.87
N ASP A 711 -16.59 28.77 3.11
CA ASP A 711 -15.45 29.69 3.21
C ASP A 711 -14.75 29.42 4.57
N ASP A 712 -13.43 29.55 4.64
CA ASP A 712 -12.59 29.15 5.79
C ASP A 712 -12.70 30.11 7.03
N GLU A 713 -13.92 30.47 7.46
CA GLU A 713 -14.16 31.44 8.56
C GLU A 713 -14.33 30.81 9.97
N TYR A 714 -14.29 29.48 10.11
CA TYR A 714 -14.37 28.80 11.43
C TYR A 714 -13.00 28.36 11.98
N ALA A 715 -12.07 29.31 12.07
CA ALA A 715 -10.75 29.13 12.69
C ALA A 715 -10.48 30.09 13.88
N GLU A 716 -11.49 30.81 14.37
CA GLU A 716 -11.35 31.75 15.50
C GLU A 716 -11.58 31.15 16.91
N ASP A 717 -12.07 29.90 17.03
CA ASP A 717 -12.05 29.16 18.30
C ASP A 717 -10.92 28.13 18.31
N GLY A 718 -10.05 28.21 19.33
CA GLY A 718 -8.75 27.56 19.40
C GLY A 718 -8.77 26.07 19.73
N ARG A 719 -9.58 25.26 19.02
CA ARG A 719 -9.68 23.80 19.24
C ARG A 719 -9.09 22.99 18.07
N HIS A 720 -7.76 23.01 17.97
CA HIS A 720 -6.94 22.33 16.94
C HIS A 720 -7.05 20.77 16.92
N HIS A 721 -7.99 20.17 17.66
CA HIS A 721 -8.03 18.72 17.90
C HIS A 721 -8.79 17.90 16.85
N GLU A 722 -9.75 18.47 16.12
CA GLU A 722 -10.65 17.71 15.23
C GLU A 722 -9.90 16.96 14.11
N GLY A 723 -8.84 17.56 13.55
CA GLY A 723 -8.00 16.94 12.52
C GLY A 723 -7.22 15.69 12.98
N HIS A 724 -7.11 15.47 14.30
CA HIS A 724 -6.40 14.32 14.88
C HIS A 724 -7.35 13.23 15.42
N VAL A 725 -8.67 13.47 15.42
CA VAL A 725 -9.67 12.52 15.91
C VAL A 725 -9.55 11.18 15.17
N GLY A 726 -9.55 10.10 15.95
CA GLY A 726 -9.42 8.72 15.48
C GLY A 726 -7.97 8.26 15.24
N GLY A 727 -6.96 9.11 15.39
CA GLY A 727 -5.56 8.72 15.17
C GLY A 727 -5.00 7.82 16.27
N ARG A 728 -4.37 6.70 15.88
CA ARG A 728 -3.69 5.75 16.79
C ARG A 728 -2.17 5.96 16.78
N ALA A 729 -1.55 6.02 17.96
CA ALA A 729 -0.11 6.22 18.16
C ALA A 729 0.51 7.44 17.44
N LEU A 730 -0.24 8.55 17.29
CA LEU A 730 0.19 9.73 16.52
C LEU A 730 1.51 10.35 17.01
N ASP A 731 1.81 10.25 18.31
CA ASP A 731 3.10 10.63 18.91
C ASP A 731 4.29 10.12 18.09
N ALA A 732 4.22 8.87 17.65
CA ALA A 732 5.25 8.26 16.82
C ALA A 732 5.07 8.58 15.34
N VAL A 733 3.85 8.54 14.81
CA VAL A 733 3.55 8.72 13.37
C VAL A 733 3.96 10.12 12.89
N VAL A 734 3.52 11.16 13.59
CA VAL A 734 3.50 12.54 13.10
C VAL A 734 4.81 13.25 13.45
N ARG A 735 5.87 13.03 12.66
CA ARG A 735 7.24 13.47 12.97
C ARG A 735 7.85 14.40 11.90
N PRO A 736 8.75 15.33 12.28
CA PRO A 736 9.42 16.23 11.34
C PRO A 736 10.38 15.48 10.40
N TYR A 737 10.51 15.97 9.17
CA TYR A 737 11.50 15.44 8.21
C TYR A 737 11.79 16.37 7.03
N ALA A 738 12.97 16.24 6.43
CA ALA A 738 13.32 16.92 5.19
C ALA A 738 12.65 16.23 3.99
N ALA A 739 11.55 16.79 3.50
CA ALA A 739 10.74 16.19 2.43
C ALA A 739 11.37 16.39 1.04
N LYS A 740 11.97 17.56 0.80
CA LYS A 740 12.69 17.90 -0.43
C LYS A 740 14.02 18.56 -0.09
N VAL A 741 15.13 18.05 -0.61
CA VAL A 741 16.49 18.45 -0.20
C VAL A 741 17.27 18.97 -1.39
N ALA A 742 17.74 20.21 -1.32
CA ALA A 742 18.65 20.82 -2.28
C ALA A 742 20.09 20.29 -2.08
N GLY A 743 20.28 18.99 -2.31
CA GLY A 743 21.49 18.23 -2.00
C GLY A 743 21.19 16.76 -1.69
N GLU A 744 22.21 15.98 -1.36
CA GLU A 744 22.11 14.57 -1.00
C GLU A 744 22.01 14.40 0.53
N PRO A 745 20.98 13.73 1.07
CA PRO A 745 20.85 13.48 2.51
C PRO A 745 22.00 12.63 3.07
N ILE A 746 22.54 13.03 4.23
CA ILE A 746 23.61 12.33 4.95
C ILE A 746 23.06 11.64 6.20
N SER A 747 22.19 12.31 6.95
CA SER A 747 21.61 11.79 8.20
C SER A 747 20.36 12.56 8.61
N THR A 748 19.37 11.84 9.13
CA THR A 748 18.17 12.42 9.75
C THR A 748 17.89 11.70 11.06
N GLU A 749 17.66 12.45 12.14
CA GLU A 749 17.43 11.93 13.48
C GLU A 749 16.33 12.73 14.19
N PHE A 750 15.29 12.04 14.67
CA PHE A 750 14.24 12.62 15.51
C PHE A 750 14.24 11.94 16.89
N HIS A 751 14.10 12.74 17.95
CA HIS A 751 14.07 12.26 19.32
C HIS A 751 12.71 12.58 19.96
N LEU A 752 11.77 11.64 19.88
CA LEU A 752 10.39 11.80 20.37
C LEU A 752 10.30 12.30 21.83
N SER A 753 11.22 11.89 22.72
CA SER A 753 11.22 12.32 24.13
C SER A 753 11.70 13.74 24.39
N THR A 754 12.33 14.42 23.42
CA THR A 754 12.81 15.81 23.54
C THR A 754 12.27 16.73 22.45
N LEU A 755 11.58 16.17 21.45
CA LEU A 755 11.17 16.83 20.22
C LEU A 755 12.33 17.55 19.51
N GLN A 756 13.55 17.01 19.64
CA GLN A 756 14.70 17.47 18.85
C GLN A 756 14.69 16.77 17.49
N TYR A 757 14.88 17.55 16.43
CA TYR A 757 15.14 17.06 15.08
C TYR A 757 16.50 17.55 14.58
N THR A 758 17.32 16.64 14.05
CA THR A 758 18.63 16.94 13.48
C THR A 758 18.69 16.41 12.05
N PHE A 759 19.06 17.26 11.10
CA PHE A 759 19.22 16.89 9.69
C PHE A 759 20.57 17.34 9.14
N ARG A 760 21.17 16.53 8.27
CA ARG A 760 22.39 16.88 7.52
C ARG A 760 22.29 16.38 6.09
N PHE A 761 22.81 17.19 5.17
CA PHE A 761 22.93 16.89 3.75
C PHE A 761 24.20 17.52 3.20
N CYS A 762 24.60 17.15 1.98
CA CYS A 762 25.64 17.87 1.24
C CYS A 762 25.16 18.31 -0.14
N ASN A 763 25.82 19.33 -0.69
CA ASN A 763 25.67 19.66 -2.11
C ASN A 763 26.15 18.51 -2.98
N TYR A 764 25.49 18.30 -4.12
CA TYR A 764 25.85 17.27 -5.09
C TYR A 764 27.35 17.34 -5.45
N ILE A 765 28.06 16.22 -5.29
CA ILE A 765 29.51 16.14 -5.55
C ILE A 765 29.80 16.15 -7.06
N GLN A 766 28.91 15.58 -7.84
CA GLN A 766 28.87 15.70 -9.30
C GLN A 766 27.72 16.66 -9.67
N PRO A 767 27.83 17.47 -10.73
CA PRO A 767 26.69 18.24 -11.22
C PRO A 767 25.56 17.26 -11.56
N PRO A 768 24.32 17.51 -11.14
CA PRO A 768 23.22 16.61 -11.48
C PRO A 768 23.02 16.58 -12.99
N VAL A 769 22.82 15.38 -13.53
CA VAL A 769 22.39 15.21 -14.91
C VAL A 769 21.00 15.86 -15.03
N PRO A 770 20.73 16.69 -16.06
CA PRO A 770 19.39 17.22 -16.27
C PRO A 770 18.38 16.09 -16.27
N VAL A 771 17.31 16.23 -15.49
CA VAL A 771 16.17 15.30 -15.55
C VAL A 771 15.61 15.39 -16.97
N VAL A 772 15.85 14.34 -17.76
CA VAL A 772 15.43 14.29 -19.16
C VAL A 772 13.93 14.50 -19.22
N GLN A 773 13.49 15.58 -19.86
CA GLN A 773 12.10 15.73 -20.22
C GLN A 773 11.80 14.71 -21.30
N VAL A 774 11.14 13.61 -20.92
CA VAL A 774 10.50 12.70 -21.85
C VAL A 774 9.47 13.53 -22.61
N SER A 775 9.78 13.87 -23.86
CA SER A 775 8.94 14.71 -24.71
C SER A 775 7.56 14.09 -24.88
N THR A 776 6.55 14.93 -25.06
CA THR A 776 5.19 14.44 -25.29
C THR A 776 5.09 13.88 -26.72
N PRO A 777 4.19 12.93 -26.99
CA PRO A 777 3.95 12.47 -28.36
C PRO A 777 3.42 13.57 -29.32
N GLU A 778 3.10 14.77 -28.81
CA GLU A 778 2.58 15.90 -29.57
C GLU A 778 3.72 16.76 -30.19
N ASP A 779 4.93 16.70 -29.62
CA ASP A 779 6.12 17.46 -30.05
C ASP A 779 6.66 17.02 -31.44
N HIS A 780 6.18 15.90 -31.99
CA HIS A 780 6.62 15.33 -33.28
C HIS A 780 5.80 15.80 -34.51
N ARG A 781 5.18 16.99 -34.46
CA ARG A 781 4.39 17.53 -35.60
C ARG A 781 4.90 18.82 -36.24
N GLU A 782 5.96 19.45 -35.73
CA GLU A 782 6.51 20.71 -36.30
C GLU A 782 7.99 20.61 -36.70
N SER A 783 8.37 19.62 -37.52
CA SER A 783 9.71 19.58 -38.13
C SER A 783 9.80 19.07 -39.58
N ASP A 784 8.67 18.73 -40.23
CA ASP A 784 8.69 17.93 -41.48
C ASP A 784 8.17 18.69 -42.73
N THR A 785 8.45 20.00 -42.83
CA THR A 785 8.08 20.83 -44.00
C THR A 785 9.14 21.85 -44.47
N THR A 786 10.42 21.48 -44.60
CA THR A 786 11.32 22.09 -45.63
C THR A 786 12.63 21.30 -45.84
N LEU A 787 12.71 20.47 -46.89
CA LEU A 787 13.69 20.62 -47.98
C LEU A 787 13.49 19.53 -49.06
N ALA A 788 13.01 19.93 -50.24
CA ALA A 788 12.85 19.04 -51.40
C ALA A 788 13.44 19.67 -52.67
N SER A 789 14.77 19.87 -52.71
CA SER A 789 15.49 20.33 -53.90
C SER A 789 16.99 20.05 -53.82
N MET A 790 17.60 19.73 -54.98
CA MET A 790 19.03 19.43 -55.20
C MET A 790 19.49 18.09 -54.60
N GLY A 791 20.16 17.18 -55.30
CA GLY A 791 20.74 17.23 -56.66
C GLY A 791 22.11 16.53 -56.64
N ASN A 792 22.29 15.49 -57.45
CA ASN A 792 23.47 14.61 -57.43
C ASN A 792 24.83 15.33 -57.59
N GLY A 793 25.85 14.87 -56.84
CA GLY A 793 27.23 14.73 -57.33
C GLY A 793 28.37 15.28 -56.45
N GLY A 794 29.23 14.40 -55.92
CA GLY A 794 30.50 14.77 -55.28
C GLY A 794 31.16 13.63 -54.48
N PRO A 795 32.51 13.52 -54.38
CA PRO A 795 33.19 12.36 -53.76
C PRO A 795 33.46 12.46 -52.24
N LEU A 796 33.79 11.30 -51.65
CA LEU A 796 33.93 11.01 -50.21
C LEU A 796 35.27 11.47 -49.57
N GLU A 797 35.79 12.66 -49.90
CA GLU A 797 37.11 13.12 -49.39
C GLU A 797 37.05 14.37 -48.49
N ALA A 798 35.93 15.09 -48.43
CA ALA A 798 35.81 16.35 -47.68
C ALA A 798 35.62 16.21 -46.14
N VAL A 799 35.58 15.00 -45.59
CA VAL A 799 35.15 14.74 -44.19
C VAL A 799 36.33 14.43 -43.24
N ILE A 800 37.54 14.19 -43.75
CA ILE A 800 38.67 13.70 -42.95
C ILE A 800 39.61 14.84 -42.47
N ASP A 801 39.72 15.95 -43.21
CA ASP A 801 40.70 17.01 -42.91
C ASP A 801 40.31 17.99 -41.79
N SER A 802 39.04 18.05 -41.36
CA SER A 802 38.62 18.93 -40.25
C SER A 802 39.08 18.45 -38.86
N LEU A 803 39.72 17.28 -38.76
CA LEU A 803 40.14 16.66 -37.50
C LEU A 803 41.62 16.89 -37.14
N ARG A 804 42.36 17.74 -37.88
CA ARG A 804 43.83 17.91 -37.69
C ARG A 804 44.38 19.34 -37.77
N ALA A 805 43.78 20.30 -37.07
CA ALA A 805 44.43 21.57 -36.75
C ALA A 805 43.89 22.21 -35.45
N GLY A 806 44.73 22.39 -34.42
CA GLY A 806 44.36 23.16 -33.22
C GLY A 806 45.02 22.74 -31.90
N SER A 807 46.27 23.15 -31.67
CA SER A 807 46.93 23.10 -30.34
C SER A 807 47.30 24.54 -29.90
N PRO A 808 47.60 24.80 -28.62
CA PRO A 808 46.59 24.91 -27.57
C PRO A 808 46.62 26.31 -26.94
N ALA A 809 45.56 27.10 -27.14
CA ALA A 809 45.50 28.50 -26.71
C ALA A 809 44.53 28.73 -25.53
N SER A 810 45.08 28.75 -24.31
CA SER A 810 44.61 29.53 -23.15
C SER A 810 43.11 29.88 -23.09
N GLN A 811 42.25 28.90 -22.82
CA GLN A 811 40.96 29.15 -22.19
C GLN A 811 40.92 28.43 -20.84
N THR A 812 41.03 29.20 -19.76
CA THR A 812 40.67 28.74 -18.41
C THR A 812 39.17 28.48 -18.37
N PRO A 813 38.70 27.24 -18.12
CA PRO A 813 37.27 27.02 -17.97
C PRO A 813 36.79 27.79 -16.73
N SER A 814 35.68 28.51 -16.85
CA SER A 814 35.07 29.23 -15.73
C SER A 814 34.36 28.23 -14.82
N TRP A 815 35.13 27.55 -13.95
CA TRP A 815 34.66 26.58 -12.92
C TRP A 815 33.87 27.26 -11.78
N PHE A 816 33.00 28.23 -12.11
CA PHE A 816 32.20 29.01 -11.18
C PHE A 816 30.70 28.74 -11.35
N GLY A 817 30.22 27.72 -10.64
CA GLY A 817 28.95 27.82 -9.92
C GLY A 817 27.64 27.90 -10.70
N HIS A 818 27.54 27.30 -11.89
CA HIS A 818 26.24 27.02 -12.53
C HIS A 818 26.14 25.56 -12.99
N PRO A 819 24.94 24.92 -12.90
CA PRO A 819 24.69 23.62 -13.52
C PRO A 819 24.62 23.76 -15.05
N PRO A 820 24.61 22.65 -15.82
CA PRO A 820 24.50 22.69 -17.28
C PRO A 820 23.31 23.53 -17.77
N GLU A 821 23.49 24.23 -18.90
CA GLU A 821 22.48 25.11 -19.48
C GLU A 821 21.16 24.33 -19.73
N GLY A 822 20.05 24.85 -19.18
CA GLY A 822 18.75 24.17 -19.13
C GLY A 822 18.42 23.45 -17.81
N THR A 823 19.38 23.26 -16.90
CA THR A 823 19.10 22.61 -15.59
C THR A 823 18.42 23.56 -14.61
N LEU A 824 17.17 23.27 -14.25
CA LEU A 824 16.49 23.92 -13.12
C LEU A 824 17.00 23.32 -11.79
N THR A 825 17.78 24.08 -11.02
CA THR A 825 18.21 23.70 -9.67
C THR A 825 17.62 24.63 -8.61
N ALA A 826 16.89 24.09 -7.63
CA ALA A 826 16.49 24.85 -6.44
C ALA A 826 17.54 24.74 -5.33
N PHE A 827 17.79 25.86 -4.64
CA PHE A 827 18.70 25.95 -3.48
C PHE A 827 17.97 25.89 -2.13
N GLU A 828 16.64 25.67 -2.15
CA GLU A 828 15.77 25.70 -0.96
C GLU A 828 15.30 24.28 -0.60
N THR A 829 15.75 23.82 0.57
CA THR A 829 15.35 22.55 1.22
C THR A 829 14.05 22.76 2.00
N GLU A 830 13.07 21.88 1.82
CA GLU A 830 11.78 21.88 2.51
C GLU A 830 11.77 20.83 3.63
N ILE A 831 11.55 21.27 4.88
CA ILE A 831 11.47 20.43 6.08
C ILE A 831 10.07 20.56 6.69
N PHE A 832 9.34 19.45 6.77
CA PHE A 832 8.08 19.36 7.49
C PHE A 832 8.33 19.48 9.00
N ILE A 833 7.55 20.33 9.67
CA ILE A 833 7.52 20.52 11.12
C ILE A 833 6.05 20.36 11.58
N PRO A 834 5.67 19.23 12.20
CA PRO A 834 4.28 18.95 12.53
C PRO A 834 3.73 19.83 13.67
N SER A 835 2.61 20.52 13.43
CA SER A 835 1.89 21.25 14.50
C SER A 835 1.56 20.36 15.69
N TYR A 836 1.22 19.09 15.47
CA TYR A 836 0.95 18.10 16.53
C TYR A 836 1.99 18.08 17.66
N HIS A 837 3.28 18.34 17.36
CA HIS A 837 4.37 18.45 18.36
C HIS A 837 4.85 19.89 18.61
N TYR A 838 4.50 20.85 17.74
CA TYR A 838 5.18 22.14 17.64
C TYR A 838 4.25 23.37 17.54
N ASP A 839 2.92 23.24 17.67
CA ASP A 839 1.98 24.37 17.58
C ASP A 839 2.17 25.36 18.76
N ASP A 840 2.24 24.82 19.98
CA ASP A 840 2.24 25.54 21.26
C ASP A 840 3.65 25.77 21.86
N VAL A 841 4.71 25.25 21.22
CA VAL A 841 6.10 25.44 21.67
C VAL A 841 6.89 26.28 20.67
N GLY A 842 7.44 27.40 21.15
CA GLY A 842 8.36 28.21 20.35
C GLY A 842 9.59 27.42 19.94
N LEU A 843 10.15 27.69 18.75
CA LEU A 843 11.22 26.88 18.14
C LEU A 843 12.58 27.59 18.17
N SER A 844 13.62 26.86 18.59
CA SER A 844 15.01 27.15 18.25
C SER A 844 15.34 26.44 16.95
N ILE A 845 15.76 27.20 15.93
CA ILE A 845 16.16 26.67 14.62
C ILE A 845 17.60 27.16 14.35
N GLU A 846 18.54 26.23 14.46
CA GLU A 846 19.97 26.43 14.25
C GLU A 846 20.35 25.85 12.88
N VAL A 847 21.07 26.61 12.06
CA VAL A 847 21.57 26.19 10.73
C VAL A 847 23.07 26.40 10.62
N SER A 848 23.75 25.61 9.79
CA SER A 848 25.20 25.69 9.56
C SER A 848 25.65 27.01 8.92
N ASP A 849 24.83 27.52 8.00
CA ASP A 849 25.11 28.66 7.13
C ASP A 849 23.80 29.16 6.49
N GLY A 850 23.86 30.20 5.66
CA GLY A 850 22.67 30.68 4.93
C GLY A 850 21.56 31.23 5.80
N ASP A 851 20.32 31.07 5.34
CA ASP A 851 19.12 31.63 5.96
C ASP A 851 17.91 30.70 5.86
N TRP A 852 16.94 30.89 6.74
CA TRP A 852 15.75 30.04 6.83
C TRP A 852 14.49 30.86 7.12
N ARG A 853 13.34 30.30 6.74
CA ARG A 853 12.01 30.85 7.00
C ARG A 853 11.04 29.73 7.38
N TYR A 854 10.39 29.84 8.54
CA TYR A 854 9.33 28.91 8.93
C TYR A 854 7.97 29.49 8.53
N VAL A 855 7.15 28.69 7.84
CA VAL A 855 5.77 29.03 7.48
C VAL A 855 4.85 28.08 8.25
N LYS A 856 4.26 28.57 9.34
CA LYS A 856 3.55 27.76 10.34
C LYS A 856 2.28 27.13 9.75
N GLU A 857 1.59 27.89 8.90
CA GLU A 857 0.34 27.53 8.21
C GLU A 857 0.56 26.33 7.27
N ARG A 858 1.75 26.27 6.66
CA ARG A 858 2.22 25.16 5.82
C ARG A 858 2.93 24.06 6.61
N GLN A 859 3.08 24.17 7.93
CA GLN A 859 3.90 23.26 8.74
C GLN A 859 5.29 22.99 8.10
N THR A 860 5.90 24.00 7.48
CA THR A 860 7.10 23.82 6.64
C THR A 860 8.16 24.88 6.92
N LEU A 861 9.34 24.43 7.31
CA LEU A 861 10.58 25.20 7.34
C LEU A 861 11.26 25.10 5.98
N TYR A 862 11.57 26.25 5.41
CA TYR A 862 12.35 26.38 4.19
C TYR A 862 13.76 26.85 4.56
N TYR A 863 14.79 26.14 4.07
CA TYR A 863 16.19 26.41 4.37
C TYR A 863 16.99 26.62 3.08
N ARG A 864 17.61 27.79 2.94
CA ARG A 864 18.53 28.13 1.85
C ARG A 864 19.96 28.17 2.40
N HIS A 865 20.77 27.20 1.97
CA HIS A 865 22.19 27.15 2.30
C HIS A 865 22.97 28.23 1.50
N ARG A 866 24.19 28.57 1.95
CA ARG A 866 25.03 29.64 1.39
C ARG A 866 26.32 29.14 0.77
N ASP A 867 26.96 28.11 1.33
CA ASP A 867 28.12 27.51 0.67
C ASP A 867 27.62 26.57 -0.44
N THR A 868 27.81 26.94 -1.71
CA THR A 868 27.34 26.19 -2.88
C THR A 868 28.41 25.27 -3.50
N LYS A 869 29.56 25.08 -2.83
CA LYS A 869 30.61 24.17 -3.32
C LYS A 869 30.12 22.72 -3.36
N PRO A 870 30.46 21.92 -4.40
CA PRO A 870 30.18 20.49 -4.43
C PRO A 870 30.70 19.77 -3.17
N GLY A 871 29.87 18.91 -2.57
CA GLY A 871 30.23 18.19 -1.35
C GLY A 871 30.30 19.02 -0.06
N ALA A 872 30.03 20.34 -0.07
CA ALA A 872 29.88 21.11 1.17
C ALA A 872 28.73 20.53 2.01
N VAL A 873 28.92 20.46 3.33
CA VAL A 873 28.01 19.78 4.26
C VAL A 873 27.24 20.80 5.08
N HIS A 874 25.92 20.68 5.05
CA HIS A 874 24.98 21.56 5.75
C HIS A 874 24.28 20.81 6.88
N SER A 875 23.84 21.52 7.90
CA SER A 875 23.08 20.96 9.02
C SER A 875 21.95 21.88 9.47
N VAL A 876 20.83 21.28 9.85
CA VAL A 876 19.69 21.94 10.49
C VAL A 876 19.40 21.23 11.81
N LEU A 877 19.17 22.00 12.87
CA LEU A 877 18.84 21.51 14.20
C LEU A 877 17.65 22.30 14.76
N ILE A 878 16.59 21.57 15.09
CA ILE A 878 15.30 22.11 15.56
C ILE A 878 15.05 21.58 16.98
N LYS A 879 14.68 22.46 17.90
CA LYS A 879 14.35 22.15 19.30
C LYS A 879 13.21 23.05 19.80
N PRO A 880 12.38 22.61 20.76
CA PRO A 880 11.58 23.52 21.57
C PRO A 880 12.47 24.50 22.36
N LEU A 881 12.11 25.78 22.40
CA LEU A 881 12.74 26.82 23.25
C LEU A 881 12.48 26.56 24.73
N THR A 882 11.27 26.09 25.04
CA THR A 882 10.86 25.59 26.34
C THR A 882 10.85 24.07 26.31
N GLY A 883 11.69 23.43 27.13
CA GLY A 883 11.66 21.97 27.29
C GLY A 883 10.27 21.49 27.73
N PRO A 884 9.83 20.29 27.30
CA PRO A 884 8.47 19.82 27.54
C PRO A 884 8.13 19.82 29.04
N GLY A 885 7.19 20.68 29.43
CA GLY A 885 6.75 20.87 30.83
C GLY A 885 7.20 22.16 31.53
N ALA A 886 7.78 23.14 30.82
CA ALA A 886 7.96 24.50 31.34
C ALA A 886 6.69 25.35 31.15
N VAL A 887 6.14 25.88 32.25
CA VAL A 887 4.91 26.70 32.23
C VAL A 887 5.23 28.12 31.74
N VAL A 888 4.67 28.49 30.59
CA VAL A 888 4.60 29.90 30.17
C VAL A 888 3.52 30.59 31.02
N LYS A 889 3.92 31.57 31.83
CA LYS A 889 2.95 32.55 32.34
C LYS A 889 2.48 33.40 31.17
N ALA A 890 1.17 33.51 30.96
CA ALA A 890 0.61 34.36 29.91
C ALA A 890 1.07 35.82 30.10
N THR A 891 1.89 36.31 29.17
CA THR A 891 2.10 37.75 28.96
C THR A 891 1.03 38.30 28.02
N THR A 892 0.75 39.59 28.12
CA THR A 892 -0.41 40.22 27.47
C THR A 892 -0.19 40.45 25.96
N PRO A 893 -1.26 40.56 25.15
CA PRO A 893 -1.17 40.63 23.68
C PRO A 893 -0.32 41.77 23.10
N SER A 894 0.05 42.78 23.90
CA SER A 894 0.89 43.91 23.50
C SER A 894 2.34 43.54 23.15
N GLU A 895 2.85 42.39 23.57
CA GLU A 895 4.27 42.02 23.37
C GLU A 895 4.52 41.15 22.12
N GLN A 896 3.51 40.45 21.61
CA GLN A 896 3.67 39.54 20.45
C GLN A 896 3.82 40.27 19.11
N ALA A 897 3.31 41.50 18.99
CA ALA A 897 3.35 42.28 17.76
C ALA A 897 4.76 42.74 17.32
N ALA A 898 5.79 42.52 18.15
CA ALA A 898 7.15 43.03 17.94
C ALA A 898 8.19 41.98 17.47
N GLN A 899 7.77 40.73 17.19
CA GLN A 899 8.69 39.64 16.80
C GLN A 899 8.50 39.10 15.37
N GLY A 900 7.57 39.67 14.59
CA GLY A 900 7.61 39.54 13.14
C GLY A 900 8.79 40.32 12.56
N TYR A 901 9.50 39.73 11.59
CA TYR A 901 10.74 40.23 10.97
C TYR A 901 11.99 40.28 11.87
N MET A 902 12.71 39.15 11.95
CA MET A 902 14.15 39.14 12.28
C MET A 902 15.00 38.76 11.07
N THR A 903 15.43 39.78 10.30
CA THR A 903 16.55 39.66 9.36
C THR A 903 17.84 40.08 10.06
N LYS A 904 18.77 39.15 10.32
CA LYS A 904 20.08 39.49 10.91
C LYS A 904 21.08 39.91 9.83
N THR A 905 21.23 41.23 9.64
CA THR A 905 22.40 41.82 8.97
C THR A 905 23.60 41.89 9.91
N GLU A 906 24.81 41.82 9.35
CA GLU A 906 26.08 41.82 10.09
C GLU A 906 26.43 43.21 10.67
N GLY A 907 27.21 43.24 11.76
CA GLY A 907 27.73 44.46 12.37
C GLY A 907 29.08 44.20 13.04
N SER A 908 30.12 44.92 12.61
CA SER A 908 31.51 44.73 13.03
C SER A 908 31.92 45.62 14.21
N ALA A 909 32.69 45.07 15.16
CA ALA A 909 33.45 45.83 16.15
C ALA A 909 34.69 45.06 16.63
N TYR A 910 35.86 45.73 16.69
CA TYR A 910 37.11 45.22 17.26
C TYR A 910 37.12 45.36 18.80
N GLY A 911 37.75 44.42 19.55
CA GLY A 911 37.59 44.37 21.03
C GLY A 911 38.78 43.95 21.93
N ASN A 912 39.82 43.27 21.44
CA ASN A 912 41.17 43.09 22.04
C ASN A 912 41.38 42.47 23.46
N TYR A 913 42.36 41.54 23.57
CA TYR A 913 42.94 40.91 24.78
C TYR A 913 42.02 40.08 25.73
N GLY A 914 42.46 38.94 26.30
CA GLY A 914 43.72 38.21 26.12
C GLY A 914 43.90 37.00 27.06
N SER A 915 45.11 36.39 27.02
CA SER A 915 45.61 35.22 27.77
C SER A 915 45.20 33.81 27.28
N GLN A 916 46.22 32.94 27.12
CA GLN A 916 46.12 31.48 26.94
C GLN A 916 46.42 30.76 28.27
N PRO A 917 46.36 29.41 28.33
CA PRO A 917 47.62 28.70 28.09
C PRO A 917 47.54 27.40 27.26
N LYS A 918 48.48 27.28 26.32
CA LYS A 918 49.20 26.06 25.88
C LYS A 918 48.43 24.87 25.29
N MET A 919 48.73 24.62 24.01
CA MET A 919 48.74 23.29 23.40
C MET A 919 49.66 22.32 24.15
N GLN A 920 49.34 21.03 24.08
CA GLN A 920 50.35 20.04 23.71
C GLN A 920 49.74 19.10 22.67
N ALA A 921 50.48 18.85 21.59
CA ALA A 921 50.07 17.95 20.52
C ALA A 921 51.30 17.10 20.16
N GLU A 922 51.12 15.78 20.11
CA GLU A 922 52.11 14.88 19.54
C GLU A 922 51.47 14.14 18.37
N SER A 923 52.00 14.41 17.19
CA SER A 923 51.71 13.68 15.96
C SER A 923 52.54 12.40 15.90
N ASN A 924 51.99 11.33 15.37
CA ASN A 924 52.78 10.39 14.56
C ASN A 924 51.89 9.70 13.53
N ALA A 925 52.47 9.41 12.35
CA ALA A 925 51.75 8.85 11.21
C ALA A 925 52.59 7.80 10.47
N SER A 926 52.06 6.58 10.42
CA SER A 926 52.44 5.51 9.48
C SER A 926 51.31 4.46 9.51
N CYS A 927 50.61 4.08 8.44
CA CYS A 927 51.00 3.64 7.09
C CYS A 927 51.08 2.11 6.97
N VAL A 928 50.06 1.53 6.32
CA VAL A 928 50.04 0.28 5.53
C VAL A 928 50.50 -1.04 6.21
N GLN A 929 49.56 -1.99 6.39
CA GLN A 929 49.58 -3.27 5.64
C GLN A 929 48.24 -4.04 5.72
N CYS A 930 47.97 -4.90 4.73
CA CYS A 930 46.88 -5.88 4.74
C CYS A 930 47.31 -7.19 5.41
N SER A 931 46.38 -7.95 6.03
CA SER A 931 46.10 -9.36 5.69
C SER A 931 45.11 -10.05 6.65
N ILE A 932 44.14 -10.75 6.06
CA ILE A 932 43.67 -12.11 6.41
C ILE A 932 43.48 -12.44 7.91
N MET A 933 42.23 -12.44 8.37
CA MET A 933 41.46 -13.66 8.72
C MET A 933 39.95 -13.36 8.67
#